data_AF-A0A7V3JLQ7-F1
#
_entry.id   AF-A0A7V3JLQ7-F1
#
_cell.length_a   1.000
_cell.length_b   1.000
_cell.length_c   1.000
_cell.angle_alpha   90.00
_cell.angle_beta   90.00
_cell.angle_gamma   90.00
#
_symmetry.space_group_name_H-M   'P 1'
#
loop_
_entity.id
_entity.type
_entity.pdbx_description
1 polymer ?
#
loop_
_entity_poly.entity_id
_entity_poly.type
_entity_poly.pdbx_seq_one_letter_code
_entity_poly.pdbx_strand_id
1 'polypeptide(L)'
;MPTHQVRKLGRLAPRWRSVAVVLGTIGALVVLGLIAPRLLAWAARQQAMRELRRGAISSAGHWLARADRLLPEDPRVSLLEAACFRHLRQARRFARALETAEQQGAPRELVAQERILGLIQAGRFDEVGSPQPAELIAQGFSPHEVAAAFVCGLLVRDQPEEAQKTLDAWAADFPEEPQVAYMRGVYCQWLDRVTAAEEHFRQALARQPRHELARMALAELLEQQDRFAEALEQYTQWAAEFPRSELARAGLARLLRSAGRLDEARQVAAGISATRVPAALALEIAQIELESGNVAEARQRLDEVDLADIEDREVLRSAATAFGLTDQHDRAEMLFAQADAAYGRVRRMGDLRARLAVDPADRAKREELARLVAQSQAGVSAAGAPPPSSGPLEVPRRPSANAPSQPYRRWCAACHGADGRGDGPAARHLFPRPRDFHSESFRLVSTANAVPTREDIQAAIRRGMPGTSMRAFDNLSDDQQKQLADEVLDWYRQGIREQLVAAVAAQHDEIGPDELEETLSLRTTPGQAIEVPSMGPADPAAVARGKKAYLALGCAKCHGEDGRGTGDVPLLDEKGNPCLPRDLVSDPFKGGGEPAAIFLRIRAGMPGTPHPGCLQVPPRQIVEVVQYCRAIAQEPKRALTNYQRMIEAAAWQRIGQPATGDAGQTVRAQALCAAQVR
;
A
#
# COMPACT_ATOMS: atom_id res chain seq x y z
N MET A 1 -44.13 -85.02 -71.50
CA MET A 1 -43.86 -83.63 -71.09
C MET A 1 -44.98 -83.21 -70.15
N PRO A 2 -44.81 -82.51 -69.01
CA PRO A 2 -43.81 -81.46 -68.61
C PRO A 2 -42.99 -81.85 -67.35
N THR A 3 -41.71 -81.46 -67.14
CA THR A 3 -41.06 -80.20 -66.64
C THR A 3 -41.21 -79.82 -65.15
N HIS A 4 -40.04 -79.85 -64.48
CA HIS A 4 -39.49 -78.87 -63.52
C HIS A 4 -40.14 -78.64 -62.14
N GLN A 5 -39.40 -78.95 -61.06
CA GLN A 5 -38.58 -77.94 -60.32
C GLN A 5 -37.92 -78.55 -59.08
N VAL A 6 -36.59 -78.39 -59.00
CA VAL A 6 -35.75 -78.70 -57.84
C VAL A 6 -35.80 -77.50 -56.87
N ARG A 7 -36.25 -77.73 -55.63
CA ARG A 7 -36.30 -76.74 -54.54
C ARG A 7 -34.89 -76.49 -53.99
N LYS A 8 -34.36 -75.27 -54.16
CA LYS A 8 -33.20 -74.75 -53.44
C LYS A 8 -33.63 -74.16 -52.10
N LEU A 9 -33.11 -74.73 -51.00
CA LEU A 9 -33.17 -74.15 -49.65
C LEU A 9 -32.22 -72.94 -49.57
N GLY A 10 -32.80 -71.74 -49.56
CA GLY A 10 -32.08 -70.48 -49.35
C GLY A 10 -31.72 -70.27 -47.88
N ARG A 11 -30.43 -70.04 -47.62
CA ARG A 11 -29.86 -69.71 -46.30
C ARG A 11 -30.40 -68.36 -45.80
N LEU A 12 -31.14 -68.36 -44.70
CA LEU A 12 -31.55 -67.16 -43.95
C LEU A 12 -30.62 -66.95 -42.74
N ALA A 13 -29.65 -66.04 -42.88
CA ALA A 13 -28.99 -65.25 -41.82
C ALA A 13 -28.00 -64.28 -42.51
N PRO A 14 -27.91 -62.95 -42.18
CA PRO A 14 -27.61 -62.45 -40.83
C PRO A 14 -28.15 -61.01 -40.53
N ARG A 15 -29.27 -60.84 -39.81
CA ARG A 15 -29.71 -59.49 -39.34
C ARG A 15 -29.21 -59.10 -37.93
N TRP A 16 -28.95 -60.09 -37.08
CA TRP A 16 -28.49 -59.88 -35.70
C TRP A 16 -27.04 -59.38 -35.59
N ARG A 17 -26.18 -59.78 -36.54
CA ARG A 17 -24.77 -59.32 -36.57
C ARG A 17 -24.68 -57.81 -36.82
N SER A 18 -25.51 -57.27 -37.72
CA SER A 18 -25.56 -55.84 -38.01
C SER A 18 -26.08 -55.03 -36.81
N VAL A 19 -27.11 -55.52 -36.12
CA VAL A 19 -27.64 -54.87 -34.90
C VAL A 19 -26.62 -54.90 -33.76
N ALA A 20 -25.93 -56.03 -33.56
CA ALA A 20 -24.88 -56.15 -32.54
C ALA A 20 -23.69 -55.22 -32.82
N VAL A 21 -23.30 -55.02 -34.09
CA VAL A 21 -22.25 -54.07 -34.48
C VAL A 21 -22.67 -52.62 -34.22
N VAL A 22 -23.92 -52.25 -34.51
CA VAL A 22 -24.44 -50.89 -34.24
C VAL A 22 -24.54 -50.63 -32.73
N LEU A 23 -25.07 -51.57 -31.95
CA LEU A 23 -25.13 -51.41 -30.49
C LEU A 23 -23.73 -51.40 -29.86
N GLY A 24 -22.80 -52.22 -30.36
CA GLY A 24 -21.40 -52.22 -29.93
C GLY A 24 -20.67 -50.92 -30.26
N THR A 25 -20.92 -50.32 -31.43
CA THR A 25 -20.34 -49.03 -31.81
C THR A 25 -20.91 -47.86 -30.99
N ILE A 26 -22.22 -47.85 -30.74
CA ILE A 26 -22.84 -46.86 -29.84
C ILE A 26 -22.28 -47.00 -28.43
N GLY A 27 -22.17 -48.24 -27.90
CA GLY A 27 -21.55 -48.50 -26.61
C GLY A 27 -20.09 -48.02 -26.55
N ALA A 28 -19.30 -48.27 -27.58
CA ALA A 28 -17.93 -47.80 -27.68
C ALA A 28 -17.83 -46.26 -27.73
N LEU A 29 -18.73 -45.58 -28.45
CA LEU A 29 -18.79 -44.12 -28.51
C LEU A 29 -19.19 -43.49 -27.18
N VAL A 30 -20.12 -44.10 -26.44
CA VAL A 30 -20.50 -43.65 -25.09
C VAL A 30 -19.34 -43.83 -24.11
N VAL A 31 -18.67 -44.98 -24.13
CA VAL A 31 -17.47 -45.23 -23.31
C VAL A 31 -16.35 -44.25 -23.66
N LEU A 32 -16.13 -43.99 -24.95
CA LEU A 32 -15.15 -43.01 -25.42
C LEU A 32 -15.52 -41.59 -24.95
N GLY A 33 -16.79 -41.20 -25.00
CA GLY A 33 -17.28 -39.92 -24.49
C GLY A 33 -17.11 -39.73 -22.99
N LEU A 34 -17.12 -40.81 -22.20
CA LEU A 34 -16.93 -40.78 -20.74
C LEU A 34 -15.45 -40.81 -20.31
N ILE A 35 -14.60 -41.51 -21.07
CA ILE A 35 -13.18 -41.72 -20.73
C ILE A 35 -12.28 -40.64 -21.36
N ALA A 36 -12.55 -40.24 -22.60
CA ALA A 36 -11.70 -39.30 -23.33
C ALA A 36 -11.52 -37.95 -22.60
N PRO A 37 -12.56 -37.30 -22.04
CA PRO A 37 -12.39 -36.04 -21.31
C PRO A 37 -11.49 -36.20 -20.09
N ARG A 38 -11.62 -37.31 -19.34
CA ARG A 38 -10.78 -37.61 -18.16
C ARG A 38 -9.32 -37.84 -18.53
N LEU A 39 -9.06 -38.58 -19.62
CA LEU A 39 -7.70 -38.80 -20.12
C LEU A 39 -7.07 -37.50 -20.63
N LEU A 40 -7.83 -36.67 -21.36
CA LEU A 40 -7.35 -35.39 -21.87
C LEU A 40 -7.12 -34.38 -20.73
N ALA A 41 -7.98 -34.35 -19.71
CA ALA A 41 -7.79 -33.53 -18.51
C ALA A 41 -6.58 -33.99 -17.69
N TRP A 42 -6.37 -35.31 -17.57
CA TRP A 42 -5.14 -35.86 -16.99
C TRP A 42 -3.90 -35.43 -17.78
N ALA A 43 -3.91 -35.58 -19.11
CA ALA A 43 -2.78 -35.18 -19.94
C ALA A 43 -2.49 -33.67 -19.85
N ALA A 44 -3.54 -32.84 -19.80
CA ALA A 44 -3.41 -31.40 -19.61
C ALA A 44 -2.78 -31.05 -18.25
N ARG A 45 -3.20 -31.69 -17.15
CA ARG A 45 -2.57 -31.51 -15.82
C ARG A 45 -1.11 -31.96 -15.80
N GLN A 46 -0.78 -33.07 -16.45
CA GLN A 46 0.61 -33.53 -16.58
C GLN A 46 1.47 -32.51 -17.33
N GLN A 47 0.93 -31.90 -18.38
CA GLN A 47 1.63 -30.83 -19.08
C GLN A 47 1.77 -29.58 -18.21
N ALA A 48 0.72 -29.18 -17.48
CA ALA A 48 0.79 -28.06 -16.54
C ALA A 48 1.91 -28.23 -15.52
N MET A 49 2.05 -29.42 -14.90
CA MET A 49 3.13 -29.71 -13.96
C MET A 49 4.54 -29.67 -14.60
N ARG A 50 4.66 -30.00 -15.90
CA ARG A 50 5.93 -29.87 -16.62
C ARG A 50 6.27 -28.42 -16.89
N GLU A 51 5.30 -27.60 -17.29
CA GLU A 51 5.49 -26.17 -17.48
C GLU A 51 5.82 -25.46 -16.16
N LEU A 52 5.15 -25.83 -15.06
CA LEU A 52 5.44 -25.28 -13.73
C LEU A 52 6.88 -25.57 -13.28
N ARG A 53 7.35 -26.81 -13.44
CA ARG A 53 8.75 -27.20 -13.15
C ARG A 53 9.78 -26.48 -14.04
N ARG A 54 9.34 -25.97 -15.18
CA ARG A 54 10.15 -25.15 -16.09
C ARG A 54 10.07 -23.67 -15.74
N GLY A 55 9.33 -23.27 -14.70
CA GLY A 55 9.10 -21.85 -14.41
C GLY A 55 8.26 -21.13 -15.48
N ALA A 56 7.56 -21.87 -16.36
CA ALA A 56 6.67 -21.33 -17.39
C ALA A 56 5.23 -21.22 -16.85
N ILE A 57 5.04 -20.34 -15.86
CA ILE A 57 3.82 -20.28 -15.04
C ILE A 57 2.58 -19.94 -15.87
N SER A 58 2.66 -18.98 -16.79
CA SER A 58 1.51 -18.64 -17.64
C SER A 58 1.11 -19.84 -18.49
N SER A 59 2.09 -20.57 -19.04
CA SER A 59 1.84 -21.78 -19.80
C SER A 59 1.19 -22.88 -18.96
N ALA A 60 1.63 -23.05 -17.70
CA ALA A 60 0.99 -23.96 -16.76
C ALA A 60 -0.49 -23.60 -16.55
N GLY A 61 -0.80 -22.33 -16.26
CA GLY A 61 -2.17 -21.84 -16.11
C GLY A 61 -3.06 -22.10 -17.33
N HIS A 62 -2.51 -21.99 -18.55
CA HIS A 62 -3.26 -22.31 -19.78
C HIS A 62 -3.65 -23.78 -19.88
N TRP A 63 -2.74 -24.68 -19.49
CA TRP A 63 -3.02 -26.11 -19.44
C TRP A 63 -4.02 -26.46 -18.35
N LEU A 64 -3.96 -25.79 -17.20
CA LEU A 64 -4.96 -25.92 -16.12
C LEU A 64 -6.34 -25.46 -16.57
N ALA A 65 -6.47 -24.29 -17.21
CA ALA A 65 -7.72 -23.82 -17.78
C ALA A 65 -8.28 -24.75 -18.88
N ARG A 66 -7.40 -25.48 -19.59
CA ARG A 66 -7.83 -26.53 -20.52
C ARG A 66 -8.32 -27.78 -19.78
N ALA A 67 -7.65 -28.18 -18.71
CA ALA A 67 -8.07 -29.31 -17.89
C ALA A 67 -9.44 -29.06 -17.26
N ASP A 68 -9.66 -27.86 -16.70
CA ASP A 68 -10.93 -27.43 -16.11
C ASP A 68 -12.09 -27.45 -17.12
N ARG A 69 -11.89 -26.92 -18.34
CA ARG A 69 -12.92 -27.01 -19.40
C ARG A 69 -13.27 -28.45 -19.81
N LEU A 70 -12.35 -29.39 -19.67
CA LEU A 70 -12.58 -30.80 -20.02
C LEU A 70 -13.23 -31.57 -18.87
N LEU A 71 -12.91 -31.20 -17.64
CA LEU A 71 -13.45 -31.79 -16.41
C LEU A 71 -13.59 -30.68 -15.36
N PRO A 72 -14.74 -29.97 -15.33
CA PRO A 72 -14.98 -28.91 -14.37
C PRO A 72 -14.95 -29.44 -12.94
N GLU A 73 -14.52 -28.60 -12.00
CA GLU A 73 -14.44 -28.93 -10.57
C GLU A 73 -13.49 -30.10 -10.23
N ASP A 74 -12.49 -30.37 -11.07
CA ASP A 74 -11.43 -31.32 -10.75
C ASP A 74 -10.53 -30.74 -9.62
N PRO A 75 -10.54 -31.30 -8.40
CA PRO A 75 -9.82 -30.75 -7.26
C PRO A 75 -8.31 -30.62 -7.48
N ARG A 76 -7.73 -31.43 -8.38
CA ARG A 76 -6.29 -31.36 -8.68
C ARG A 76 -5.93 -30.15 -9.53
N VAL A 77 -6.89 -29.55 -10.25
CA VAL A 77 -6.67 -28.31 -10.97
C VAL A 77 -6.47 -27.18 -9.96
N SER A 78 -7.39 -27.01 -9.01
CA SER A 78 -7.27 -25.97 -7.98
C SER A 78 -6.03 -26.13 -7.10
N LEU A 79 -5.59 -27.37 -6.84
CA LEU A 79 -4.32 -27.62 -6.14
C LEU A 79 -3.10 -27.15 -6.96
N LEU A 80 -3.07 -27.42 -8.28
CA LEU A 80 -1.98 -26.95 -9.15
C LEU A 80 -2.04 -25.42 -9.37
N GLU A 81 -3.23 -24.83 -9.34
CA GLU A 81 -3.39 -23.37 -9.32
C GLU A 81 -2.81 -22.78 -8.03
N ALA A 82 -3.03 -23.41 -6.88
CA ALA A 82 -2.39 -23.02 -5.63
C ALA A 82 -0.86 -23.02 -5.78
N ALA A 83 -0.27 -24.08 -6.34
CA ALA A 83 1.16 -24.12 -6.60
C ALA A 83 1.63 -22.97 -7.52
N CYS A 84 0.89 -22.66 -8.58
CA CYS A 84 1.20 -21.50 -9.43
C CYS A 84 1.18 -20.19 -8.63
N PHE A 85 0.14 -19.97 -7.80
CA PHE A 85 0.04 -18.76 -6.99
C PHE A 85 1.12 -18.66 -5.91
N ARG A 86 1.58 -19.79 -5.36
CA ARG A 86 2.71 -19.83 -4.42
C ARG A 86 4.01 -19.41 -5.10
N HIS A 87 4.28 -19.92 -6.30
CA HIS A 87 5.45 -19.51 -7.10
C HIS A 87 5.42 -18.02 -7.46
N LEU A 88 4.23 -17.48 -7.72
CA LEU A 88 4.00 -16.04 -7.95
C LEU A 88 3.97 -15.20 -6.65
N ARG A 89 4.13 -15.82 -5.48
CA ARG A 89 3.98 -15.20 -4.14
C ARG A 89 2.65 -14.47 -3.91
N GLN A 90 1.58 -14.93 -4.56
CA GLN A 90 0.22 -14.39 -4.42
C GLN A 90 -0.54 -15.08 -3.26
N ALA A 91 -0.16 -14.75 -2.01
CA ALA A 91 -0.64 -15.43 -0.80
C ALA A 91 -2.17 -15.57 -0.68
N ARG A 92 -2.92 -14.52 -1.03
CA ARG A 92 -4.40 -14.55 -0.99
C ARG A 92 -4.99 -15.54 -2.00
N ARG A 93 -4.50 -15.52 -3.24
CA ARG A 93 -4.97 -16.43 -4.29
C ARG A 93 -4.55 -17.87 -4.02
N PHE A 94 -3.36 -18.07 -3.45
CA PHE A 94 -2.89 -19.35 -2.95
C PHE A 94 -3.85 -19.94 -1.90
N ALA A 95 -4.19 -19.18 -0.85
CA ALA A 95 -5.09 -19.64 0.21
C ALA A 95 -6.48 -20.00 -0.35
N ARG A 96 -7.07 -19.14 -1.19
CA ARG A 96 -8.37 -19.39 -1.82
C ARG A 96 -8.37 -20.62 -2.72
N ALA A 97 -7.29 -20.84 -3.48
CA ALA A 97 -7.16 -22.01 -4.34
C ALA A 97 -7.03 -23.31 -3.52
N LEU A 98 -6.32 -23.28 -2.39
CA LEU A 98 -6.26 -24.42 -1.47
C LEU A 98 -7.63 -24.73 -0.85
N GLU A 99 -8.36 -23.72 -0.36
CA GLU A 99 -9.72 -23.90 0.17
C GLU A 99 -10.66 -24.49 -0.88
N THR A 100 -10.58 -24.00 -2.12
CA THR A 100 -11.37 -24.51 -3.25
C THR A 100 -11.03 -25.97 -3.53
N ALA A 101 -9.74 -26.33 -3.53
CA ALA A 101 -9.30 -27.71 -3.71
C ALA A 101 -9.82 -28.64 -2.59
N GLU A 102 -9.83 -28.18 -1.33
CA GLU A 102 -10.40 -28.92 -0.20
C GLU A 102 -11.91 -29.15 -0.36
N GLN A 103 -12.65 -28.10 -0.73
CA GLN A 103 -14.10 -28.17 -0.95
C GLN A 103 -14.46 -29.13 -2.10
N GLN A 104 -13.63 -29.19 -3.14
CA GLN A 104 -13.77 -30.10 -4.28
C GLN A 104 -13.29 -31.53 -3.97
N GLY A 105 -12.79 -31.82 -2.75
CA GLY A 105 -12.38 -33.15 -2.33
C GLY A 105 -10.98 -33.56 -2.80
N ALA A 106 -10.03 -32.62 -2.89
CA ALA A 106 -8.63 -32.93 -3.15
C ALA A 106 -8.06 -33.92 -2.12
N PRO A 107 -7.11 -34.80 -2.51
CA PRO A 107 -6.43 -35.68 -1.56
C PRO A 107 -5.80 -34.87 -0.41
N ARG A 108 -6.21 -35.18 0.83
CA ARG A 108 -5.79 -34.43 2.04
C ARG A 108 -4.28 -34.31 2.17
N GLU A 109 -3.55 -35.36 1.79
CA GLU A 109 -2.09 -35.40 1.82
C GLU A 109 -1.47 -34.33 0.90
N LEU A 110 -1.95 -34.21 -0.34
CA LEU A 110 -1.39 -33.25 -1.30
C LEU A 110 -1.73 -31.81 -0.92
N VAL A 111 -2.92 -31.58 -0.37
CA VAL A 111 -3.29 -30.27 0.18
C VAL A 111 -2.40 -29.90 1.36
N ALA A 112 -2.15 -30.86 2.27
CA ALA A 112 -1.26 -30.64 3.41
C ALA A 112 0.17 -30.34 2.97
N GLN A 113 0.70 -31.05 1.97
CA GLN A 113 2.02 -30.79 1.39
C GLN A 113 2.12 -29.36 0.85
N GLU A 114 1.15 -28.96 0.02
CA GLU A 114 1.16 -27.63 -0.60
C GLU A 114 1.01 -26.51 0.45
N ARG A 115 0.19 -26.74 1.50
CA ARG A 115 0.06 -25.84 2.65
C ARG A 115 1.37 -25.71 3.43
N ILE A 116 2.07 -26.82 3.69
CA ILE A 116 3.37 -26.82 4.37
C ILE A 116 4.39 -26.01 3.58
N LEU A 117 4.49 -26.21 2.25
CA LEU A 117 5.38 -25.43 1.39
C LEU A 117 5.06 -23.93 1.44
N GLY A 118 3.77 -23.57 1.45
CA GLY A 118 3.33 -22.17 1.60
C GLY A 118 3.75 -21.55 2.94
N LEU A 119 3.62 -22.29 4.05
CA LEU A 119 4.02 -21.82 5.39
C LEU A 119 5.54 -21.65 5.50
N ILE A 120 6.31 -22.61 4.97
CA ILE A 120 7.78 -22.52 4.92
C ILE A 120 8.19 -21.31 4.08
N GLN A 121 7.64 -21.14 2.88
CA GLN A 121 7.96 -20.00 2.01
C GLN A 121 7.64 -18.65 2.66
N ALA A 122 6.65 -18.59 3.54
CA ALA A 122 6.28 -17.41 4.32
C ALA A 122 7.13 -17.20 5.59
N GLY A 123 8.12 -18.06 5.87
CA GLY A 123 8.96 -17.99 7.08
C GLY A 123 8.29 -18.51 8.36
N ARG A 124 7.10 -19.12 8.28
CA ARG A 124 6.30 -19.61 9.42
C ARG A 124 6.69 -21.04 9.80
N PHE A 125 7.97 -21.25 10.10
CA PHE A 125 8.56 -22.59 10.33
C PHE A 125 8.01 -23.20 11.63
N ASP A 126 7.69 -22.36 12.61
CA ASP A 126 7.23 -22.78 13.94
C ASP A 126 5.86 -23.50 13.88
N GLU A 127 5.02 -23.15 12.91
CA GLU A 127 3.69 -23.77 12.71
C GLU A 127 3.74 -25.14 12.05
N VAL A 128 4.86 -25.47 11.43
CA VAL A 128 5.12 -26.77 10.81
C VAL A 128 6.13 -27.61 11.60
N GLY A 129 6.49 -27.16 12.82
CA GLY A 129 7.37 -27.91 13.71
C GLY A 129 8.87 -27.79 13.40
N SER A 130 9.31 -26.71 12.74
CA SER A 130 10.70 -26.50 12.30
C SER A 130 11.26 -27.67 11.46
N PRO A 131 10.62 -28.01 10.33
CA PRO A 131 11.00 -29.17 9.53
C PRO A 131 12.38 -28.96 8.90
N GLN A 132 13.08 -30.07 8.65
CA GLN A 132 14.32 -30.07 7.88
C GLN A 132 14.05 -30.40 6.40
N PRO A 133 14.76 -29.79 5.42
CA PRO A 133 14.55 -30.08 4.01
C PRO A 133 14.62 -31.58 3.65
N ALA A 134 15.60 -32.30 4.20
CA ALA A 134 15.79 -33.73 3.96
C ALA A 134 14.61 -34.59 4.47
N GLU A 135 13.97 -34.18 5.56
CA GLU A 135 12.83 -34.88 6.14
C GLU A 135 11.60 -34.77 5.23
N LEU A 136 11.31 -33.57 4.73
CA LEU A 136 10.20 -33.36 3.79
C LEU A 136 10.42 -34.11 2.48
N ILE A 137 11.66 -34.13 1.97
CA ILE A 137 12.00 -34.91 0.78
C ILE A 137 11.75 -36.41 1.02
N ALA A 138 12.12 -36.94 2.19
CA ALA A 138 11.84 -38.33 2.55
C ALA A 138 10.33 -38.63 2.69
N GLN A 139 9.53 -37.63 3.04
CA GLN A 139 8.06 -37.69 3.07
C GLN A 139 7.41 -37.54 1.67
N GLY A 140 8.20 -37.47 0.60
CA GLY A 140 7.71 -37.47 -0.78
C GLY A 140 7.49 -36.07 -1.38
N PHE A 141 7.93 -35.00 -0.71
CA PHE A 141 7.92 -33.66 -1.30
C PHE A 141 8.95 -33.57 -2.43
N SER A 142 8.68 -32.70 -3.41
CA SER A 142 9.65 -32.42 -4.48
C SER A 142 10.88 -31.70 -3.92
N PRO A 143 12.12 -32.20 -4.15
CA PRO A 143 13.34 -31.53 -3.69
C PRO A 143 13.46 -30.08 -4.15
N HIS A 144 13.09 -29.81 -5.40
CA HIS A 144 13.05 -28.47 -6.00
C HIS A 144 12.12 -27.51 -5.24
N GLU A 145 10.89 -27.96 -4.96
CA GLU A 145 9.89 -27.14 -4.28
C GLU A 145 10.27 -26.86 -2.83
N VAL A 146 10.84 -27.87 -2.15
CA VAL A 146 11.36 -27.72 -0.79
C VAL A 146 12.50 -26.71 -0.79
N ALA A 147 13.52 -26.86 -1.64
CA ALA A 147 14.65 -25.95 -1.68
C ALA A 147 14.22 -24.51 -1.96
N ALA A 148 13.37 -24.28 -2.96
CA ALA A 148 12.86 -22.95 -3.27
C ALA A 148 12.06 -22.31 -2.11
N ALA A 149 11.19 -23.09 -1.44
CA ALA A 149 10.43 -22.63 -0.30
C ALA A 149 11.33 -22.27 0.89
N PHE A 150 12.33 -23.10 1.21
CA PHE A 150 13.27 -22.83 2.30
C PHE A 150 14.12 -21.58 2.04
N VAL A 151 14.66 -21.43 0.82
CA VAL A 151 15.45 -20.25 0.47
C VAL A 151 14.62 -18.99 0.66
N CYS A 152 13.38 -18.95 0.17
CA CYS A 152 12.48 -17.81 0.38
C CYS A 152 12.17 -17.59 1.87
N GLY A 153 11.82 -18.65 2.60
CA GLY A 153 11.44 -18.57 4.00
C GLY A 153 12.57 -18.09 4.91
N LEU A 154 13.79 -18.57 4.68
CA LEU A 154 14.99 -18.15 5.40
C LEU A 154 15.33 -16.68 5.14
N LEU A 155 15.17 -16.21 3.89
CA LEU A 155 15.32 -14.79 3.55
C LEU A 155 14.26 -13.91 4.22
N VAL A 156 13.01 -14.39 4.34
CA VAL A 156 11.95 -13.67 5.08
C VAL A 156 12.25 -13.60 6.58
N ARG A 157 12.90 -14.63 7.15
CA ARG A 157 13.33 -14.68 8.56
C ARG A 157 14.66 -13.96 8.83
N ASP A 158 15.22 -13.26 7.85
CA ASP A 158 16.51 -12.59 7.93
C ASP A 158 17.69 -13.53 8.24
N GLN A 159 17.69 -14.72 7.62
CA GLN A 159 18.74 -15.74 7.77
C GLN A 159 19.45 -16.02 6.44
N PRO A 160 20.18 -15.04 5.87
CA PRO A 160 20.80 -15.17 4.56
C PRO A 160 21.90 -16.23 4.50
N GLU A 161 22.62 -16.48 5.60
CA GLU A 161 23.67 -17.51 5.64
C GLU A 161 23.10 -18.92 5.47
N GLU A 162 21.97 -19.22 6.13
CA GLU A 162 21.28 -20.50 5.99
C GLU A 162 20.60 -20.63 4.62
N ALA A 163 20.05 -19.52 4.09
CA ALA A 163 19.52 -19.49 2.73
C ALA A 163 20.62 -19.80 1.71
N GLN A 164 21.82 -19.27 1.90
CA GLN A 164 22.98 -19.55 1.05
C GLN A 164 23.41 -21.01 1.14
N LYS A 165 23.51 -21.59 2.34
CA LYS A 165 23.82 -23.02 2.51
C LYS A 165 22.81 -23.91 1.77
N THR A 166 21.52 -23.58 1.88
CA THR A 166 20.45 -24.28 1.18
C THR A 166 20.61 -24.17 -0.34
N LEU A 167 20.92 -22.97 -0.86
CA LEU A 167 21.19 -22.74 -2.28
C LEU A 167 22.43 -23.48 -2.79
N ASP A 168 23.51 -23.49 -2.00
CA ASP A 168 24.76 -24.15 -2.38
C ASP A 168 24.61 -25.66 -2.39
N ALA A 169 23.87 -26.25 -1.42
CA ALA A 169 23.52 -27.66 -1.42
C ALA A 169 22.66 -28.02 -2.65
N TRP A 170 21.61 -27.24 -2.93
CA TRP A 170 20.77 -27.46 -4.11
C TRP A 170 21.56 -27.33 -5.42
N ALA A 171 22.45 -26.34 -5.53
CA ALA A 171 23.31 -26.16 -6.69
C ALA A 171 24.34 -27.30 -6.86
N ALA A 172 24.81 -27.90 -5.76
CA ALA A 172 25.72 -29.04 -5.82
C ALA A 172 25.03 -30.29 -6.42
N ASP A 173 23.78 -30.51 -6.06
CA ASP A 173 22.99 -31.63 -6.58
C ASP A 173 22.51 -31.39 -8.03
N PHE A 174 22.21 -30.14 -8.39
CA PHE A 174 21.62 -29.76 -9.68
C PHE A 174 22.25 -28.49 -10.30
N PRO A 175 23.54 -28.51 -10.71
CA PRO A 175 24.29 -27.31 -11.09
C PRO A 175 23.79 -26.62 -12.37
N GLU A 176 23.21 -27.37 -13.29
CA GLU A 176 22.66 -26.86 -14.56
C GLU A 176 21.18 -26.53 -14.52
N GLU A 177 20.53 -26.67 -13.36
CA GLU A 177 19.10 -26.36 -13.23
C GLU A 177 18.86 -24.85 -13.36
N PRO A 178 18.00 -24.39 -14.28
CA PRO A 178 17.70 -22.98 -14.47
C PRO A 178 17.12 -22.30 -13.22
N GLN A 179 16.31 -23.04 -12.44
CA GLN A 179 15.71 -22.51 -11.21
C GLN A 179 16.77 -22.16 -10.16
N VAL A 180 17.88 -22.92 -10.08
CA VAL A 180 18.98 -22.62 -9.16
C VAL A 180 19.58 -21.25 -9.50
N ALA A 181 19.81 -20.96 -10.78
CA ALA A 181 20.29 -19.65 -11.23
C ALA A 181 19.27 -18.54 -10.92
N TYR A 182 17.98 -18.78 -11.19
CA TYR A 182 16.92 -17.83 -10.81
C TYR A 182 16.91 -17.54 -9.30
N MET A 183 16.98 -18.57 -8.45
CA MET A 183 16.95 -18.41 -7.00
C MET A 183 18.23 -17.79 -6.44
N ARG A 184 19.40 -18.00 -7.07
CA ARG A 184 20.62 -17.22 -6.80
C ARG A 184 20.41 -15.74 -7.13
N GLY A 185 19.74 -15.43 -8.23
CA GLY A 185 19.34 -14.07 -8.59
C GLY A 185 18.45 -13.43 -7.51
N VAL A 186 17.41 -14.14 -7.06
CA VAL A 186 16.53 -13.71 -5.96
C VAL A 186 17.31 -13.46 -4.66
N TYR A 187 18.24 -14.35 -4.31
CA TYR A 187 19.12 -14.19 -3.15
C TYR A 187 20.02 -12.96 -3.25
N CYS A 188 20.68 -12.75 -4.39
CA CYS A 188 21.52 -11.58 -4.63
C CYS A 188 20.71 -10.28 -4.60
N GLN A 189 19.48 -10.29 -5.14
CA GLN A 189 18.58 -9.14 -5.08
C GLN A 189 18.17 -8.82 -3.64
N TRP A 190 17.88 -9.83 -2.82
CA TRP A 190 17.59 -9.63 -1.39
C TRP A 190 18.77 -8.99 -0.65
N LEU A 191 20.00 -9.36 -1.00
CA LEU A 191 21.23 -8.76 -0.49
C LEU A 191 21.59 -7.39 -1.09
N ASP A 192 20.75 -6.82 -1.95
CA ASP A 192 21.01 -5.56 -2.65
C ASP A 192 22.25 -5.60 -3.57
N ARG A 193 22.63 -6.81 -4.02
CA ARG A 193 23.74 -7.05 -4.97
C ARG A 193 23.20 -7.07 -6.38
N VAL A 194 22.76 -5.90 -6.86
CA VAL A 194 21.98 -5.75 -8.08
C VAL A 194 22.67 -6.33 -9.33
N THR A 195 23.96 -6.04 -9.54
CA THR A 195 24.71 -6.57 -10.71
C THR A 195 24.81 -8.09 -10.71
N ALA A 196 24.99 -8.70 -9.53
CA ALA A 196 25.06 -10.16 -9.40
C ALA A 196 23.68 -10.80 -9.63
N ALA A 197 22.61 -10.15 -9.17
CA ALA A 197 21.24 -10.60 -9.42
C ALA A 197 20.92 -10.62 -10.92
N GLU A 198 21.23 -9.54 -11.62
CA GLU A 198 21.03 -9.40 -13.07
C GLU A 198 21.75 -10.49 -13.86
N GLU A 199 23.02 -10.76 -13.52
CA GLU A 199 23.83 -11.82 -14.13
C GLU A 199 23.20 -13.20 -13.94
N HIS A 200 22.78 -13.53 -12.71
CA HIS A 200 22.13 -14.81 -12.43
C HIS A 200 20.77 -14.98 -13.11
N PHE A 201 19.98 -13.91 -13.24
CA PHE A 201 18.74 -13.97 -14.02
C PHE A 201 19.01 -14.20 -15.50
N ARG A 202 20.03 -13.55 -16.08
CA ARG A 202 20.46 -13.83 -17.47
C ARG A 202 20.96 -15.25 -17.64
N GLN A 203 21.71 -15.80 -16.68
CA GLN A 203 22.14 -17.20 -16.70
C GLN A 203 20.95 -18.17 -16.71
N ALA A 204 19.92 -17.90 -15.90
CA ALA A 204 18.70 -18.70 -15.92
C ALA A 204 18.01 -18.69 -17.30
N LEU A 205 17.94 -17.52 -17.94
CA LEU A 205 17.36 -17.36 -19.28
C LEU A 205 18.23 -17.94 -20.40
N ALA A 206 19.55 -17.91 -20.26
CA ALA A 206 20.47 -18.53 -21.21
C ALA A 206 20.32 -20.06 -21.22
N ARG A 207 20.17 -20.66 -20.03
CA ARG A 207 19.89 -22.11 -19.88
C ARG A 207 18.49 -22.47 -20.33
N GLN A 208 17.51 -21.60 -20.03
CA GLN A 208 16.13 -21.80 -20.40
C GLN A 208 15.44 -20.48 -20.79
N PRO A 209 15.38 -20.16 -22.09
CA PRO A 209 14.77 -18.90 -22.57
C PRO A 209 13.31 -18.73 -22.13
N ARG A 210 12.60 -19.85 -21.98
CA ARG A 210 11.18 -19.92 -21.59
C ARG A 210 10.92 -19.85 -20.07
N HIS A 211 11.90 -19.44 -19.26
CA HIS A 211 11.76 -19.32 -17.81
C HIS A 211 11.07 -18.01 -17.42
N GLU A 212 9.74 -18.01 -17.35
CA GLU A 212 8.93 -16.78 -17.17
C GLU A 212 9.29 -16.03 -15.88
N LEU A 213 9.47 -16.72 -14.75
CA LEU A 213 9.83 -16.09 -13.47
C LEU A 213 11.16 -15.30 -13.51
N ALA A 214 12.16 -15.81 -14.24
CA ALA A 214 13.46 -15.17 -14.33
C ALA A 214 13.42 -13.97 -15.27
N ARG A 215 12.62 -14.06 -16.35
CA ARG A 215 12.39 -12.94 -17.25
C ARG A 215 11.63 -11.80 -16.57
N MET A 216 10.60 -12.15 -15.78
CA MET A 216 9.86 -11.21 -14.96
C MET A 216 10.79 -10.48 -13.99
N ALA A 217 11.57 -11.23 -13.20
CA ALA A 217 12.50 -10.67 -12.23
C ALA A 217 13.59 -9.79 -12.89
N LEU A 218 14.11 -10.19 -14.05
CA LEU A 218 15.07 -9.38 -14.81
C LEU A 218 14.44 -8.07 -15.30
N ALA A 219 13.23 -8.13 -15.86
CA ALA A 219 12.55 -6.94 -16.37
C ALA A 219 12.25 -5.95 -15.23
N GLU A 220 11.73 -6.43 -14.10
CA GLU A 220 11.49 -5.63 -12.90
C GLU A 220 12.79 -5.02 -12.33
N LEU A 221 13.90 -5.77 -12.33
CA LEU A 221 15.20 -5.27 -11.89
C LEU A 221 15.70 -4.13 -12.78
N LEU A 222 15.52 -4.25 -14.10
CA LEU A 222 15.88 -3.22 -15.07
C LEU A 222 15.01 -1.96 -14.91
N GLU A 223 13.72 -2.12 -14.64
CA GLU A 223 12.83 -0.99 -14.29
C GLU A 223 13.29 -0.25 -13.03
N GLN A 224 13.68 -1.00 -11.98
CA GLN A 224 14.20 -0.40 -10.73
C GLN A 224 15.50 0.38 -10.93
N GLN A 225 16.25 0.08 -11.99
CA GLN A 225 17.47 0.79 -12.38
C GLN A 225 17.22 1.91 -13.41
N ASP A 226 15.96 2.27 -13.68
CA ASP A 226 15.56 3.23 -14.71
C ASP A 226 16.02 2.85 -16.14
N ARG A 227 16.35 1.56 -16.38
CA ARG A 227 16.77 1.02 -17.68
C ARG A 227 15.56 0.59 -18.51
N PHE A 228 14.64 1.52 -18.73
CA PHE A 228 13.32 1.27 -19.32
C PHE A 228 13.37 0.63 -20.72
N ALA A 229 14.37 0.98 -21.55
CA ALA A 229 14.49 0.43 -22.90
C ALA A 229 14.78 -1.09 -22.89
N GLU A 230 15.68 -1.53 -22.00
CA GLU A 230 16.01 -2.95 -21.85
C GLU A 230 14.87 -3.72 -21.20
N ALA A 231 14.20 -3.13 -20.19
CA ALA A 231 13.00 -3.72 -19.61
C ALA A 231 11.90 -3.93 -20.66
N LEU A 232 11.69 -2.94 -21.54
CA LEU A 232 10.72 -3.02 -22.62
C LEU A 232 11.05 -4.12 -23.62
N GLU A 233 12.33 -4.31 -23.93
CA GLU A 233 12.79 -5.43 -24.74
C GLU A 233 12.45 -6.77 -24.08
N GLN A 234 12.74 -6.94 -22.78
CA GLN A 234 12.43 -8.17 -22.05
C GLN A 234 10.93 -8.50 -22.07
N TYR A 235 10.06 -7.52 -21.78
CA TYR A 235 8.61 -7.71 -21.83
C TYR A 235 8.08 -7.97 -23.24
N THR A 236 8.63 -7.29 -24.25
CA THR A 236 8.24 -7.51 -25.65
C THR A 236 8.60 -8.91 -26.11
N GLN A 237 9.81 -9.37 -25.82
CA GLN A 237 10.24 -10.74 -26.11
C GLN A 237 9.39 -11.76 -25.34
N TRP A 238 9.09 -11.48 -24.05
CA TRP A 238 8.24 -12.35 -23.24
C TRP A 238 6.83 -12.50 -23.85
N ALA A 239 6.19 -11.39 -24.21
CA ALA A 239 4.88 -11.38 -24.82
C ALA A 239 4.87 -12.06 -26.20
N ALA A 240 5.96 -11.94 -26.97
CA ALA A 240 6.10 -12.62 -28.26
C ALA A 240 6.25 -14.15 -28.11
N GLU A 241 7.05 -14.61 -27.15
CA GLU A 241 7.25 -16.04 -26.88
C GLU A 241 6.02 -16.70 -26.24
N PHE A 242 5.27 -15.94 -25.44
CA PHE A 242 4.07 -16.39 -24.76
C PHE A 242 2.90 -15.42 -25.03
N PRO A 243 2.30 -15.45 -26.25
CA PRO A 243 1.25 -14.50 -26.64
C PRO A 243 0.01 -14.52 -25.74
N ARG A 244 -0.19 -15.61 -24.99
CA ARG A 244 -1.30 -15.72 -24.05
C ARG A 244 -0.92 -15.42 -22.60
N SER A 245 0.35 -15.20 -22.28
CA SER A 245 0.77 -14.80 -20.94
C SER A 245 0.10 -13.48 -20.58
N GLU A 246 -0.79 -13.53 -19.58
CA GLU A 246 -1.42 -12.32 -19.05
C GLU A 246 -0.40 -11.47 -18.29
N LEU A 247 0.57 -12.10 -17.60
CA LEU A 247 1.67 -11.43 -16.88
C LEU A 247 2.62 -10.67 -17.82
N ALA A 248 3.01 -11.28 -18.94
CA ALA A 248 3.89 -10.60 -19.91
C ALA A 248 3.20 -9.39 -20.55
N ARG A 249 1.95 -9.57 -20.98
CA ARG A 249 1.15 -8.50 -21.61
C ARG A 249 0.86 -7.38 -20.62
N ALA A 250 0.60 -7.72 -19.37
CA ALA A 250 0.43 -6.79 -18.28
C ALA A 250 1.64 -5.88 -18.07
N GLY A 251 2.80 -6.47 -17.79
CA GLY A 251 4.02 -5.68 -17.58
C GLY A 251 4.40 -4.87 -18.81
N LEU A 252 4.21 -5.42 -20.01
CA LEU A 252 4.40 -4.68 -21.26
C LEU A 252 3.45 -3.47 -21.36
N ALA A 253 2.15 -3.67 -21.09
CA ALA A 253 1.15 -2.60 -21.16
C ALA A 253 1.44 -1.50 -20.13
N ARG A 254 1.84 -1.87 -18.91
CA ARG A 254 2.28 -0.92 -17.87
C ARG A 254 3.47 -0.09 -18.32
N LEU A 255 4.49 -0.72 -18.88
CA LEU A 255 5.71 -0.04 -19.31
C LEU A 255 5.47 0.85 -20.54
N LEU A 256 4.59 0.43 -21.45
CA LEU A 256 4.13 1.27 -22.55
C LEU A 256 3.34 2.49 -22.04
N ARG A 257 2.50 2.31 -21.02
CA ARG A 257 1.78 3.41 -20.36
C ARG A 257 2.75 4.41 -19.73
N SER A 258 3.74 3.95 -18.97
CA SER A 258 4.74 4.85 -18.34
C SER A 258 5.60 5.58 -19.38
N ALA A 259 5.81 4.99 -20.56
CA ALA A 259 6.43 5.64 -21.71
C ALA A 259 5.49 6.58 -22.50
N GLY A 260 4.22 6.74 -22.08
CA GLY A 260 3.22 7.56 -22.76
C GLY A 260 2.66 6.97 -24.07
N ARG A 261 2.98 5.71 -24.39
CA ARG A 261 2.54 4.99 -25.60
C ARG A 261 1.18 4.33 -25.35
N LEU A 262 0.18 5.16 -25.07
CA LEU A 262 -1.13 4.72 -24.57
C LEU A 262 -1.89 3.82 -25.56
N ASP A 263 -1.84 4.10 -26.86
CA ASP A 263 -2.52 3.27 -27.87
C ASP A 263 -1.96 1.84 -27.91
N GLU A 264 -0.64 1.71 -27.84
CA GLU A 264 0.03 0.40 -27.81
C GLU A 264 -0.23 -0.32 -26.49
N ALA A 265 -0.19 0.41 -25.36
CA ALA A 265 -0.54 -0.13 -24.05
C ALA A 265 -1.96 -0.71 -24.06
N ARG A 266 -2.92 0.01 -24.65
CA ARG A 266 -4.32 -0.43 -24.80
C ARG A 266 -4.42 -1.67 -25.68
N GLN A 267 -3.71 -1.69 -26.82
CA GLN A 267 -3.71 -2.83 -27.73
C GLN A 267 -3.19 -4.11 -27.04
N VAL A 268 -2.12 -3.99 -26.26
CA VAL A 268 -1.56 -5.12 -25.49
C VAL A 268 -2.53 -5.56 -24.38
N ALA A 269 -3.23 -4.62 -23.75
CA ALA A 269 -4.20 -4.88 -22.68
C ALA A 269 -5.55 -5.45 -23.16
N ALA A 270 -5.95 -5.22 -24.42
CA ALA A 270 -7.29 -5.49 -24.96
C ALA A 270 -7.78 -6.95 -24.82
N GLY A 271 -6.89 -7.91 -24.59
CA GLY A 271 -7.21 -9.33 -24.40
C GLY A 271 -6.97 -9.90 -23.00
N ILE A 272 -6.71 -9.07 -22.00
CA ILE A 272 -6.48 -9.52 -20.61
C ILE A 272 -7.84 -9.48 -19.87
N SER A 273 -8.24 -10.58 -19.21
CA SER A 273 -9.50 -10.64 -18.46
C SER A 273 -9.28 -10.22 -17.01
N ALA A 274 -10.01 -9.22 -16.50
CA ALA A 274 -9.79 -8.69 -15.13
C ALA A 274 -10.04 -9.76 -14.06
N THR A 275 -10.98 -10.68 -14.32
CA THR A 275 -11.30 -11.83 -13.45
C THR A 275 -10.19 -12.88 -13.34
N ARG A 276 -9.24 -12.91 -14.28
CA ARG A 276 -8.14 -13.90 -14.30
C ARG A 276 -6.83 -13.36 -13.74
N VAL A 277 -6.67 -12.04 -13.77
CA VAL A 277 -5.48 -11.35 -13.29
C VAL A 277 -5.63 -10.83 -11.86
N PRO A 278 -4.53 -10.55 -11.14
CA PRO A 278 -4.60 -9.87 -9.85
C PRO A 278 -5.31 -8.52 -9.97
N ALA A 279 -6.01 -8.09 -8.91
CA ALA A 279 -6.71 -6.81 -8.87
C ALA A 279 -5.81 -5.64 -9.29
N ALA A 280 -4.58 -5.57 -8.74
CA ALA A 280 -3.57 -4.55 -9.06
C ALA A 280 -3.38 -4.38 -10.58
N LEU A 281 -3.32 -5.49 -11.31
CA LEU A 281 -3.17 -5.48 -12.75
C LEU A 281 -4.46 -5.08 -13.49
N ALA A 282 -5.63 -5.52 -13.03
CA ALA A 282 -6.89 -5.03 -13.57
C ALA A 282 -7.04 -3.50 -13.44
N LEU A 283 -6.48 -2.93 -12.37
CA LEU A 283 -6.45 -1.49 -12.13
C LEU A 283 -5.46 -0.77 -13.02
N GLU A 284 -4.29 -1.35 -13.30
CA GLU A 284 -3.38 -0.81 -14.31
C GLU A 284 -4.05 -0.74 -15.67
N ILE A 285 -4.79 -1.78 -16.07
CA ILE A 285 -5.56 -1.78 -17.31
C ILE A 285 -6.64 -0.69 -17.28
N ALA A 286 -7.39 -0.58 -16.18
CA ALA A 286 -8.36 0.49 -16.02
C ALA A 286 -7.71 1.88 -16.10
N GLN A 287 -6.50 2.04 -15.55
CA GLN A 287 -5.73 3.28 -15.61
C GLN A 287 -5.26 3.61 -17.04
N ILE A 288 -4.82 2.60 -17.82
CA ILE A 288 -4.54 2.76 -19.26
C ILE A 288 -5.78 3.32 -19.97
N GLU A 289 -6.95 2.73 -19.70
CA GLU A 289 -8.21 3.16 -20.32
C GLU A 289 -8.57 4.60 -19.93
N LEU A 290 -8.43 4.98 -18.65
CA LEU A 290 -8.65 6.35 -18.17
C LEU A 290 -7.73 7.36 -18.84
N GLU A 291 -6.44 7.07 -18.88
CA GLU A 291 -5.43 7.95 -19.49
C GLU A 291 -5.62 8.06 -21.00
N SER A 292 -6.17 7.02 -21.62
CA SER A 292 -6.57 7.01 -23.04
C SER A 292 -7.92 7.71 -23.29
N GLY A 293 -8.60 8.23 -22.25
CA GLY A 293 -9.90 8.89 -22.35
C GLY A 293 -11.12 7.95 -22.44
N ASN A 294 -10.92 6.63 -22.32
CA ASN A 294 -11.95 5.60 -22.43
C ASN A 294 -12.54 5.28 -21.05
N VAL A 295 -13.25 6.27 -20.49
CA VAL A 295 -13.73 6.21 -19.10
C VAL A 295 -14.75 5.07 -18.89
N ALA A 296 -15.56 4.74 -19.92
CA ALA A 296 -16.55 3.68 -19.84
C ALA A 296 -15.91 2.28 -19.75
N GLU A 297 -14.87 2.05 -20.54
CA GLU A 297 -14.07 0.82 -20.57
C GLU A 297 -13.32 0.65 -19.25
N ALA A 298 -12.71 1.72 -18.73
CA ALA A 298 -12.09 1.72 -17.42
C ALA A 298 -13.06 1.27 -16.32
N ARG A 299 -14.28 1.83 -16.31
CA ARG A 299 -15.32 1.45 -15.36
C ARG A 299 -15.70 -0.03 -15.49
N GLN A 300 -15.92 -0.51 -16.72
CA GLN A 300 -16.27 -1.92 -16.94
C GLN A 300 -15.20 -2.86 -16.37
N ARG A 301 -13.92 -2.52 -16.56
CA ARG A 301 -12.81 -3.30 -15.98
C ARG A 301 -12.83 -3.30 -14.46
N LEU A 302 -13.16 -2.17 -13.84
CA LEU A 302 -13.20 -2.05 -12.38
C LEU A 302 -14.42 -2.73 -11.76
N ASP A 303 -15.53 -2.83 -12.48
CA ASP A 303 -16.72 -3.58 -12.05
C ASP A 303 -16.45 -5.09 -11.96
N GLU A 304 -15.44 -5.60 -12.68
CA GLU A 304 -15.01 -7.00 -12.62
C GLU A 304 -14.07 -7.31 -11.43
N VAL A 305 -13.64 -6.29 -10.67
CA VAL A 305 -12.69 -6.42 -9.57
C VAL A 305 -13.41 -6.24 -8.23
N ASP A 306 -13.15 -7.15 -7.29
CA ASP A 306 -13.54 -6.94 -5.90
C ASP A 306 -12.59 -5.94 -5.23
N LEU A 307 -13.08 -4.71 -5.04
CA LEU A 307 -12.33 -3.61 -4.44
C LEU A 307 -12.42 -3.58 -2.91
N ALA A 308 -13.31 -4.38 -2.29
CA ALA A 308 -13.60 -4.30 -0.86
C ALA A 308 -12.36 -4.65 0.00
N ASP A 309 -11.58 -5.64 -0.42
CA ASP A 309 -10.41 -6.12 0.33
C ASP A 309 -9.09 -5.45 -0.08
N ILE A 310 -9.15 -4.45 -0.97
CA ILE A 310 -7.94 -3.78 -1.41
C ILE A 310 -7.53 -2.71 -0.40
N GLU A 311 -6.24 -2.71 -0.02
CA GLU A 311 -5.65 -1.70 0.86
C GLU A 311 -4.64 -0.79 0.15
N ASP A 312 -4.31 -1.08 -1.11
CA ASP A 312 -3.39 -0.24 -1.86
C ASP A 312 -4.05 1.11 -2.17
N ARG A 313 -3.44 2.18 -1.67
CA ARG A 313 -3.97 3.54 -1.77
C ARG A 313 -4.04 4.03 -3.22
N GLU A 314 -3.02 3.76 -4.03
CA GLU A 314 -2.96 4.25 -5.41
C GLU A 314 -4.05 3.57 -6.24
N VAL A 315 -4.17 2.25 -6.07
CA VAL A 315 -5.25 1.43 -6.60
C VAL A 315 -6.62 2.01 -6.28
N LEU A 316 -6.93 2.23 -4.99
CA LEU A 316 -8.23 2.70 -4.56
C LEU A 316 -8.52 4.11 -5.10
N ARG A 317 -7.51 4.98 -5.20
CA ARG A 317 -7.64 6.32 -5.78
C ARG A 317 -7.91 6.29 -7.27
N SER A 318 -7.22 5.43 -8.01
CA SER A 318 -7.46 5.24 -9.45
C SER A 318 -8.88 4.73 -9.71
N ALA A 319 -9.32 3.72 -8.95
CA ALA A 319 -10.69 3.22 -9.03
C ALA A 319 -11.72 4.32 -8.69
N ALA A 320 -11.51 5.05 -7.59
CA ALA A 320 -12.38 6.15 -7.19
C ALA A 320 -12.47 7.24 -8.27
N THR A 321 -11.34 7.58 -8.91
CA THR A 321 -11.29 8.54 -10.01
C THR A 321 -12.13 8.06 -11.19
N ALA A 322 -12.01 6.78 -11.57
CA ALA A 322 -12.82 6.21 -12.66
C ALA A 322 -14.33 6.27 -12.36
N PHE A 323 -14.75 5.88 -11.15
CA PHE A 323 -16.15 5.94 -10.76
C PHE A 323 -16.65 7.38 -10.68
N GLY A 324 -15.83 8.31 -10.21
CA GLY A 324 -16.17 9.74 -10.15
C GLY A 324 -16.38 10.36 -11.53
N LEU A 325 -15.57 9.98 -12.52
CA LEU A 325 -15.71 10.42 -13.91
C LEU A 325 -16.89 9.78 -14.65
N THR A 326 -17.51 8.74 -14.07
CA THR A 326 -18.68 8.04 -14.63
C THR A 326 -19.97 8.27 -13.84
N ASP A 327 -20.05 9.38 -13.11
CA ASP A 327 -21.23 9.81 -12.34
C ASP A 327 -21.63 8.84 -11.19
N GLN A 328 -20.71 7.95 -10.77
CA GLN A 328 -20.88 7.09 -9.59
C GLN A 328 -20.20 7.73 -8.37
N HIS A 329 -20.63 8.93 -8.02
CA HIS A 329 -20.01 9.74 -6.97
C HIS A 329 -20.01 9.06 -5.59
N ASP A 330 -21.07 8.34 -5.23
CA ASP A 330 -21.15 7.63 -3.95
C ASP A 330 -20.08 6.54 -3.83
N ARG A 331 -19.91 5.75 -4.90
CA ARG A 331 -18.90 4.68 -4.96
C ARG A 331 -17.50 5.25 -4.99
N ALA A 332 -17.31 6.35 -5.71
CA ALA A 332 -16.05 7.09 -5.72
C ALA A 332 -15.67 7.54 -4.30
N GLU A 333 -16.59 8.20 -3.59
CA GLU A 333 -16.36 8.66 -2.21
C GLU A 333 -16.08 7.51 -1.23
N MET A 334 -16.78 6.38 -1.35
CA MET A 334 -16.48 5.18 -0.55
C MET A 334 -15.04 4.69 -0.76
N LEU A 335 -14.60 4.53 -2.01
CA LEU A 335 -13.25 4.05 -2.34
C LEU A 335 -12.18 5.05 -1.91
N PHE A 336 -12.47 6.32 -2.05
CA PHE A 336 -11.63 7.41 -1.59
C PHE A 336 -11.47 7.42 -0.06
N ALA A 337 -12.55 7.19 0.68
CA ALA A 337 -12.51 7.03 2.14
C ALA A 337 -11.72 5.78 2.55
N GLN A 338 -11.88 4.67 1.82
CA GLN A 338 -11.08 3.45 2.01
C GLN A 338 -9.58 3.72 1.78
N ALA A 339 -9.23 4.47 0.75
CA ALA A 339 -7.84 4.85 0.44
C ALA A 339 -7.24 5.71 1.57
N ASP A 340 -8.00 6.67 2.09
CA ASP A 340 -7.56 7.54 3.18
C ASP A 340 -7.39 6.75 4.49
N ALA A 341 -8.29 5.81 4.78
CA ALA A 341 -8.21 4.93 5.95
C ALA A 341 -6.98 4.01 5.86
N ALA A 342 -6.74 3.38 4.71
CA ALA A 342 -5.57 2.55 4.48
C ALA A 342 -4.26 3.35 4.65
N TYR A 343 -4.21 4.55 4.07
CA TYR A 343 -3.06 5.45 4.22
C TYR A 343 -2.82 5.86 5.68
N GLY A 344 -3.89 6.21 6.41
CA GLY A 344 -3.83 6.55 7.82
C GLY A 344 -3.30 5.40 8.69
N ARG A 345 -3.75 4.16 8.44
CA ARG A 345 -3.23 2.96 9.13
C ARG A 345 -1.73 2.78 8.93
N VAL A 346 -1.27 2.82 7.67
CA VAL A 346 0.16 2.65 7.34
C VAL A 346 1.02 3.74 8.01
N ARG A 347 0.58 5.00 7.98
CA ARG A 347 1.27 6.10 8.67
C ARG A 347 1.34 5.87 10.18
N ARG A 348 0.23 5.49 10.80
CA ARG A 348 0.17 5.25 12.24
C ARG A 348 1.05 4.08 12.67
N MET A 349 1.07 3.00 11.89
CA MET A 349 1.98 1.87 12.13
C MET A 349 3.45 2.30 12.06
N GLY A 350 3.81 3.15 11.10
CA GLY A 350 5.16 3.71 10.98
C GLY A 350 5.54 4.57 12.20
N ASP A 351 4.66 5.45 12.64
CA ASP A 351 4.85 6.29 13.84
C ASP A 351 5.01 5.43 15.11
N LEU A 352 4.13 4.45 15.32
CA LEU A 352 4.21 3.55 16.48
C LEU A 352 5.51 2.77 16.50
N ARG A 353 5.97 2.25 15.35
CA ARG A 353 7.28 1.59 15.23
C ARG A 353 8.43 2.52 15.58
N ALA A 354 8.44 3.74 15.07
CA ALA A 354 9.48 4.72 15.38
C ALA A 354 9.52 5.06 16.88
N ARG A 355 8.35 5.21 17.52
CA ARG A 355 8.27 5.48 18.97
C ARG A 355 8.69 4.29 19.82
N LEU A 356 8.29 3.07 19.42
CA LEU A 356 8.67 1.83 20.11
C LEU A 356 10.17 1.52 19.97
N ALA A 357 10.83 2.01 18.93
CA ALA A 357 12.29 1.92 18.82
C ALA A 357 13.02 2.75 19.89
N VAL A 358 12.41 3.86 20.32
CA VAL A 358 12.95 4.74 21.39
C VAL A 358 12.53 4.24 22.77
N ASP A 359 11.27 3.82 22.92
CA ASP A 359 10.72 3.26 24.16
C ASP A 359 10.02 1.91 23.89
N PRO A 360 10.79 0.80 23.92
CA PRO A 360 10.24 -0.53 23.68
C PRO A 360 9.24 -0.99 24.74
N ALA A 361 9.21 -0.37 25.92
CA ALA A 361 8.41 -0.80 27.06
C ALA A 361 6.93 -0.35 26.97
N ASP A 362 6.61 0.65 26.15
CA ASP A 362 5.27 1.20 25.99
C ASP A 362 4.24 0.15 25.51
N ARG A 363 3.46 -0.36 26.46
CA ARG A 363 2.46 -1.41 26.22
C ARG A 363 1.31 -0.94 25.34
N ALA A 364 0.82 0.28 25.55
CA ALA A 364 -0.33 0.81 24.82
C ALA A 364 -0.01 0.97 23.32
N LYS A 365 1.17 1.51 23.00
CA LYS A 365 1.63 1.62 21.60
C LYS A 365 1.86 0.25 20.94
N ARG A 366 2.36 -0.73 21.70
CA ARG A 366 2.58 -2.09 21.21
C ARG A 366 1.27 -2.80 20.88
N GLU A 367 0.27 -2.68 21.75
CA GLU A 367 -1.08 -3.23 21.53
C GLU A 367 -1.80 -2.54 20.38
N GLU A 368 -1.65 -1.22 20.23
CA GLU A 368 -2.17 -0.49 19.07
C GLU A 368 -1.51 -0.94 17.76
N LEU A 369 -0.18 -1.07 17.74
CA LEU A 369 0.55 -1.55 16.56
C LEU A 369 0.11 -2.97 16.19
N ALA A 370 -0.03 -3.86 17.17
CA ALA A 370 -0.49 -5.23 16.95
C ALA A 370 -1.91 -5.26 16.34
N ARG A 371 -2.85 -4.43 16.84
CA ARG A 371 -4.19 -4.32 16.24
C ARG A 371 -4.16 -3.82 14.81
N LEU A 372 -3.38 -2.79 14.51
CA LEU A 372 -3.28 -2.25 13.13
C LEU A 372 -2.63 -3.25 12.17
N VAL A 373 -1.60 -3.97 12.62
CA VAL A 373 -0.99 -5.07 11.87
C VAL A 373 -2.03 -6.17 11.62
N ALA A 374 -2.75 -6.61 12.66
CA ALA A 374 -3.79 -7.63 12.54
C ALA A 374 -4.90 -7.21 11.57
N GLN A 375 -5.32 -5.93 11.57
CA GLN A 375 -6.31 -5.42 10.61
C GLN A 375 -5.80 -5.45 9.17
N SER A 376 -4.53 -5.09 8.93
CA SER A 376 -3.91 -5.21 7.60
C SER A 376 -3.71 -6.68 7.16
N GLN A 377 -3.63 -7.60 8.13
CA GLN A 377 -3.46 -9.04 7.92
C GLN A 377 -4.78 -9.82 7.98
N ALA A 378 -5.91 -9.22 8.39
CA ALA A 378 -7.19 -9.92 8.57
C ALA A 378 -7.77 -10.46 7.25
N GLY A 379 -7.32 -9.93 6.11
CA GLY A 379 -7.52 -10.54 4.79
C GLY A 379 -6.68 -11.81 4.51
N VAL A 380 -5.98 -12.35 5.52
CA VAL A 380 -5.11 -13.53 5.45
C VAL A 380 -5.55 -14.64 6.41
N SER A 381 -6.53 -14.43 7.32
CA SER A 381 -6.81 -15.40 8.39
C SER A 381 -8.28 -15.65 8.79
N ALA A 382 -9.29 -15.15 8.08
CA ALA A 382 -10.69 -15.37 8.50
C ALA A 382 -11.52 -16.12 7.44
N ALA A 383 -11.29 -17.44 7.32
CA ALA A 383 -12.32 -18.35 6.86
C ALA A 383 -13.24 -18.69 8.04
N GLY A 384 -14.51 -18.27 7.97
CA GLY A 384 -15.59 -18.92 8.74
C GLY A 384 -16.40 -18.11 9.76
N ALA A 385 -16.23 -16.78 9.86
CA ALA A 385 -17.18 -15.95 10.61
C ALA A 385 -17.94 -15.04 9.64
N PRO A 386 -19.28 -14.88 9.75
CA PRO A 386 -19.95 -13.77 9.08
C PRO A 386 -19.19 -12.50 9.45
N PRO A 387 -19.02 -11.55 8.52
CA PRO A 387 -18.26 -10.34 8.81
C PRO A 387 -18.82 -9.78 10.12
N PRO A 388 -17.99 -9.53 11.15
CA PRO A 388 -18.44 -8.57 12.15
C PRO A 388 -18.84 -7.35 11.33
N SER A 389 -19.95 -6.70 11.70
CA SER A 389 -20.33 -5.42 11.14
C SER A 389 -19.25 -4.40 11.54
N SER A 390 -18.05 -4.53 11.00
CA SER A 390 -17.00 -3.57 11.03
C SER A 390 -17.34 -2.62 9.91
N GLY A 391 -18.25 -1.70 10.23
CA GLY A 391 -18.09 -0.36 9.73
C GLY A 391 -16.65 0.11 9.98
N PRO A 392 -16.22 1.20 9.32
CA PRO A 392 -14.95 1.85 9.67
C PRO A 392 -14.87 1.98 11.20
N LEU A 393 -13.67 2.00 11.78
CA LEU A 393 -13.47 2.40 13.19
C LEU A 393 -14.09 3.79 13.40
N GLU A 394 -15.41 3.83 13.54
CA GLU A 394 -16.19 4.93 14.02
C GLU A 394 -16.00 4.84 15.52
N VAL A 395 -15.05 5.62 16.02
CA VAL A 395 -15.34 6.36 17.24
C VAL A 395 -16.76 6.92 17.02
N PRO A 396 -17.75 6.60 17.87
CA PRO A 396 -19.14 6.92 17.62
C PRO A 396 -19.25 8.37 17.16
N ARG A 397 -19.54 8.57 15.86
CA ARG A 397 -19.63 9.89 15.25
C ARG A 397 -20.91 10.53 15.77
N ARG A 398 -20.82 11.26 16.87
CA ARG A 398 -21.90 12.18 17.23
C ARG A 398 -21.83 13.33 16.23
N PRO A 399 -22.87 13.56 15.42
CA PRO A 399 -22.99 14.81 14.70
C PRO A 399 -22.83 15.94 15.72
N SER A 400 -22.09 17.00 15.36
CA SER A 400 -22.15 18.23 16.16
C SER A 400 -23.62 18.60 16.33
N ALA A 401 -24.03 18.92 17.56
CA ALA A 401 -25.44 19.19 17.88
C ALA A 401 -26.02 20.38 17.09
N ASN A 402 -25.16 21.21 16.51
CA ASN A 402 -25.52 22.35 15.69
C ASN A 402 -25.04 22.17 14.24
N ALA A 403 -25.91 22.49 13.28
CA ALA A 403 -25.52 22.55 11.88
C ALA A 403 -24.47 23.68 11.68
N PRO A 404 -23.45 23.45 10.84
CA PRO A 404 -22.38 24.44 10.65
C PRO A 404 -22.90 25.77 10.10
N SER A 405 -22.23 26.87 10.40
CA SER A 405 -22.65 28.21 9.94
C SER A 405 -22.63 28.32 8.42
N GLN A 406 -23.43 29.25 7.86
CA GLN A 406 -23.43 29.49 6.41
C GLN A 406 -22.04 29.91 5.88
N PRO A 407 -21.27 30.81 6.55
CA PRO A 407 -19.90 31.09 6.15
C PRO A 407 -19.02 29.84 6.14
N TYR A 408 -19.13 28.97 7.15
CA TYR A 408 -18.31 27.76 7.23
C TYR A 408 -18.60 26.80 6.08
N ARG A 409 -19.89 26.48 5.85
CA ARG A 409 -20.31 25.61 4.74
C ARG A 409 -19.81 26.11 3.38
N ARG A 410 -19.80 27.42 3.19
CA ARG A 410 -19.42 28.03 1.91
C ARG A 410 -17.91 28.06 1.68
N TRP A 411 -17.11 28.28 2.72
CA TRP A 411 -15.68 28.62 2.56
C TRP A 411 -14.72 27.61 3.18
N CYS A 412 -15.14 26.86 4.19
CA CYS A 412 -14.26 26.02 5.00
C CYS A 412 -14.52 24.52 4.81
N ALA A 413 -15.78 24.11 4.67
CA ALA A 413 -16.19 22.70 4.71
C ALA A 413 -15.56 21.81 3.62
N ALA A 414 -15.29 22.36 2.43
CA ALA A 414 -14.65 21.61 1.35
C ALA A 414 -13.26 21.06 1.75
N CYS A 415 -12.55 21.78 2.62
CA CYS A 415 -11.24 21.37 3.14
C CYS A 415 -11.35 20.74 4.53
N HIS A 416 -12.08 21.37 5.45
CA HIS A 416 -12.11 20.97 6.85
C HIS A 416 -13.20 19.96 7.21
N GLY A 417 -14.05 19.54 6.26
CA GLY A 417 -15.18 18.65 6.53
C GLY A 417 -16.42 19.41 6.99
N ALA A 418 -17.57 18.76 7.03
CA ALA A 418 -18.82 19.41 7.45
C ALA A 418 -18.84 19.74 8.96
N ASP A 419 -18.04 19.02 9.75
CA ASP A 419 -17.96 19.09 11.21
C ASP A 419 -16.55 19.43 11.71
N GLY A 420 -15.66 19.92 10.84
CA GLY A 420 -14.34 20.41 11.25
C GLY A 420 -13.27 19.36 11.46
N ARG A 421 -13.45 18.10 11.02
CA ARG A 421 -12.51 17.00 11.24
C ARG A 421 -11.34 16.90 10.26
N GLY A 422 -11.19 17.88 9.36
CA GLY A 422 -10.07 17.92 8.40
C GLY A 422 -10.17 16.89 7.27
N ASP A 423 -11.37 16.34 7.06
CA ASP A 423 -11.69 15.25 6.13
C ASP A 423 -12.63 15.69 5.01
N GLY A 424 -12.69 16.99 4.72
CA GLY A 424 -13.46 17.50 3.59
C GLY A 424 -13.00 16.90 2.27
N PRO A 425 -13.85 16.85 1.23
CA PRO A 425 -13.52 16.18 -0.04
C PRO A 425 -12.20 16.63 -0.68
N ALA A 426 -11.81 17.90 -0.48
CA ALA A 426 -10.53 18.41 -0.97
C ALA A 426 -9.33 17.89 -0.16
N ALA A 427 -9.49 17.55 1.12
CA ALA A 427 -8.41 17.21 2.05
C ALA A 427 -7.47 16.11 1.54
N ARG A 428 -7.98 15.15 0.75
CA ARG A 428 -7.22 14.04 0.14
C ARG A 428 -6.21 14.49 -0.93
N HIS A 429 -6.31 15.74 -1.40
CA HIS A 429 -5.44 16.38 -2.40
C HIS A 429 -4.55 17.47 -1.81
N LEU A 430 -4.66 17.74 -0.51
CA LEU A 430 -3.95 18.83 0.15
C LEU A 430 -2.78 18.27 0.96
N PHE A 431 -1.62 18.88 0.77
CA PHE A 431 -0.45 18.64 1.62
C PHE A 431 0.11 19.99 2.10
N PRO A 432 0.23 20.22 3.42
CA PRO A 432 -0.24 19.36 4.51
C PRO A 432 -1.78 19.23 4.51
N ARG A 433 -2.30 18.17 5.14
CA ARG A 433 -3.75 18.00 5.29
C ARG A 433 -4.36 19.13 6.16
N PRO A 434 -5.64 19.50 5.91
CA PRO A 434 -6.38 20.42 6.77
C PRO A 434 -6.40 19.92 8.23
N ARG A 435 -6.43 20.87 9.16
CA ARG A 435 -6.50 20.57 10.60
C ARG A 435 -7.86 19.99 10.95
N ASP A 436 -7.83 18.92 11.73
CA ASP A 436 -8.97 18.45 12.52
C ASP A 436 -9.07 19.26 13.81
N PHE A 437 -10.15 20.03 13.92
CA PHE A 437 -10.39 20.93 15.05
C PHE A 437 -10.79 20.18 16.32
N HIS A 438 -11.13 18.89 16.24
CA HIS A 438 -11.50 18.09 17.42
C HIS A 438 -10.29 17.43 18.07
N SER A 439 -9.33 16.96 17.26
CA SER A 439 -8.28 16.08 17.75
C SER A 439 -6.86 16.66 17.76
N GLU A 440 -6.61 17.72 16.99
CA GLU A 440 -5.26 18.25 16.80
C GLU A 440 -5.02 19.61 17.48
N SER A 441 -3.76 19.88 17.84
CA SER A 441 -3.32 21.09 18.54
C SER A 441 -3.19 22.31 17.62
N PHE A 442 -3.69 23.49 17.97
CA PHE A 442 -3.54 24.65 17.07
C PHE A 442 -2.08 25.10 16.92
N ARG A 443 -1.59 25.19 15.68
CA ARG A 443 -0.17 25.50 15.40
C ARG A 443 0.18 26.98 15.61
N LEU A 444 -0.80 27.86 15.52
CA LEU A 444 -0.65 29.31 15.68
C LEU A 444 -1.37 29.74 16.96
N VAL A 445 -0.60 30.01 18.01
CA VAL A 445 -1.09 30.36 19.35
C VAL A 445 -0.31 31.53 19.93
N SER A 446 -0.97 32.41 20.68
CA SER A 446 -0.35 33.56 21.36
C SER A 446 -0.25 33.39 22.88
N THR A 447 -0.52 32.20 23.41
CA THR A 447 -0.62 31.94 24.86
C THR A 447 0.46 30.99 25.37
N ALA A 448 0.79 31.11 26.66
CA ALA A 448 1.83 30.30 27.30
C ALA A 448 1.42 28.83 27.49
N ASN A 449 0.12 28.52 27.57
CA ASN A 449 -0.39 27.14 27.69
C ASN A 449 -0.70 26.49 26.33
N ALA A 450 -0.35 27.14 25.22
CA ALA A 450 -0.58 26.65 23.86
C ALA A 450 -2.05 26.42 23.46
N VAL A 451 -3.00 27.03 24.18
CA VAL A 451 -4.42 27.04 23.83
C VAL A 451 -4.74 28.31 23.02
N PRO A 452 -5.31 28.20 21.81
CA PRO A 452 -5.52 29.36 20.94
C PRO A 452 -6.56 30.34 21.52
N THR A 453 -6.32 31.63 21.32
CA THR A 453 -7.34 32.66 21.51
C THR A 453 -8.27 32.73 20.31
N ARG A 454 -9.41 33.42 20.44
CA ARG A 454 -10.28 33.76 19.31
C ARG A 454 -9.51 34.56 18.25
N GLU A 455 -8.69 35.49 18.70
CA GLU A 455 -7.87 36.36 17.85
C GLU A 455 -6.83 35.57 17.06
N ASP A 456 -6.25 34.51 17.64
CA ASP A 456 -5.36 33.59 16.93
C ASP A 456 -6.07 32.94 15.73
N ILE A 457 -7.31 32.44 15.95
CA ILE A 457 -8.10 31.80 14.90
C ILE A 457 -8.51 32.81 13.83
N GLN A 458 -8.97 34.00 14.23
CA GLN A 458 -9.30 35.07 13.28
C GLN A 458 -8.09 35.49 12.44
N ALA A 459 -6.92 35.65 13.05
CA ALA A 459 -5.69 35.98 12.34
C ALA A 459 -5.29 34.89 11.34
N ALA A 460 -5.49 33.62 11.70
CA ALA A 460 -5.27 32.49 10.80
C ALA A 460 -6.26 32.46 9.63
N ILE A 461 -7.54 32.78 9.85
CA ILE A 461 -8.56 32.87 8.78
C ILE A 461 -8.23 34.03 7.84
N ARG A 462 -7.99 35.22 8.40
CA ARG A 462 -7.73 36.45 7.63
C ARG A 462 -6.52 36.31 6.71
N ARG A 463 -5.41 35.79 7.24
CA ARG A 463 -4.16 35.61 6.48
C ARG A 463 -4.10 34.33 5.68
N GLY A 464 -4.87 33.32 6.07
CA GLY A 464 -4.61 31.94 5.70
C GLY A 464 -3.34 31.39 6.37
N MET A 465 -2.85 30.27 5.83
CA MET A 465 -1.64 29.59 6.28
C MET A 465 -0.60 29.56 5.16
N PRO A 466 0.32 30.54 5.09
CA PRO A 466 1.34 30.60 4.05
C PRO A 466 2.17 29.30 3.92
N GLY A 467 2.42 28.89 2.68
CA GLY A 467 3.08 27.62 2.36
C GLY A 467 2.17 26.39 2.51
N THR A 468 0.85 26.59 2.56
CA THR A 468 -0.19 25.56 2.49
C THR A 468 -1.28 25.98 1.50
N SER A 469 -2.32 25.16 1.34
CA SER A 469 -3.47 25.48 0.47
C SER A 469 -4.54 26.34 1.14
N MET A 470 -4.43 26.63 2.44
CA MET A 470 -5.35 27.54 3.12
C MET A 470 -4.98 28.99 2.77
N ARG A 471 -5.72 29.55 1.81
CA ARG A 471 -5.58 30.94 1.36
C ARG A 471 -6.08 31.94 2.41
N ALA A 472 -5.81 33.23 2.15
CA ALA A 472 -6.41 34.33 2.89
C ALA A 472 -7.92 34.44 2.62
N PHE A 473 -8.67 34.79 3.67
CA PHE A 473 -10.10 35.12 3.63
C PHE A 473 -10.31 36.55 4.16
N ASP A 474 -9.52 37.48 3.63
CA ASP A 474 -9.52 38.91 3.94
C ASP A 474 -10.79 39.64 3.48
N ASN A 475 -11.60 39.01 2.62
CA ASN A 475 -12.87 39.50 2.14
C ASN A 475 -14.08 39.18 3.06
N LEU A 476 -13.89 38.41 4.13
CA LEU A 476 -14.94 38.15 5.13
C LEU A 476 -15.05 39.34 6.09
N SER A 477 -16.28 39.69 6.48
CA SER A 477 -16.49 40.72 7.51
C SER A 477 -15.92 40.28 8.87
N ASP A 478 -15.62 41.24 9.74
CA ASP A 478 -15.12 40.91 11.08
C ASP A 478 -16.10 40.03 11.87
N ASP A 479 -17.41 40.25 11.71
CA ASP A 479 -18.43 39.42 12.35
C ASP A 479 -18.46 37.99 11.79
N GLN A 480 -18.27 37.82 10.47
CA GLN A 480 -18.12 36.49 9.87
C GLN A 480 -16.85 35.78 10.37
N GLN A 481 -15.73 36.50 10.49
CA GLN A 481 -14.49 35.96 11.04
C GLN A 481 -14.66 35.56 12.51
N LYS A 482 -15.36 36.37 13.33
CA LYS A 482 -15.68 36.04 14.72
C LYS A 482 -16.55 34.79 14.82
N GLN A 483 -17.61 34.71 14.01
CA GLN A 483 -18.50 33.55 13.99
C GLN A 483 -17.75 32.26 13.64
N LEU A 484 -16.89 32.30 12.61
CA LEU A 484 -16.07 31.15 12.23
C LEU A 484 -15.06 30.77 13.32
N ALA A 485 -14.46 31.75 13.99
CA ALA A 485 -13.53 31.50 15.07
C ALA A 485 -14.20 30.80 16.27
N ASP A 486 -15.41 31.23 16.64
CA ASP A 486 -16.19 30.60 17.71
C ASP A 486 -16.57 29.18 17.39
N GLU A 487 -17.05 28.95 16.17
CA GLU A 487 -17.42 27.61 15.71
C GLU A 487 -16.22 26.63 15.76
N VAL A 488 -15.02 27.09 15.38
CA VAL A 488 -13.79 26.31 15.48
C VAL A 488 -13.41 26.03 16.93
N LEU A 489 -13.54 27.00 17.83
CA LEU A 489 -13.24 26.84 19.26
C LEU A 489 -14.26 25.92 19.96
N ASP A 490 -15.53 25.96 19.54
CA ASP A 490 -16.58 25.06 20.04
C ASP A 490 -16.28 23.61 19.67
N TRP A 491 -15.87 23.33 18.42
CA TRP A 491 -15.42 21.99 18.02
C TRP A 491 -14.17 21.55 18.76
N TYR A 492 -13.23 22.46 19.02
CA TYR A 492 -12.08 22.14 19.84
C TYR A 492 -12.48 21.70 21.25
N ARG A 493 -13.36 22.46 21.91
CA ARG A 493 -13.90 22.08 23.22
C ARG A 493 -14.66 20.76 23.18
N GLN A 494 -15.46 20.52 22.13
CA GLN A 494 -16.18 19.27 21.93
C GLN A 494 -15.21 18.09 21.74
N GLY A 495 -14.19 18.23 20.92
CA GLY A 495 -13.22 17.18 20.65
C GLY A 495 -12.42 16.77 21.89
N ILE A 496 -12.01 17.75 22.71
CA ILE A 496 -11.36 17.47 24.00
C ILE A 496 -12.32 16.72 24.93
N ARG A 497 -13.62 17.04 24.93
CA ARG A 497 -14.64 16.31 25.70
C ARG A 497 -14.75 14.86 25.24
N GLU A 498 -14.84 14.62 23.94
CA GLU A 498 -14.89 13.28 23.35
C GLU A 498 -13.66 12.45 23.72
N GLN A 499 -12.46 13.05 23.65
CA GLN A 499 -11.21 12.40 24.04
C GLN A 499 -11.15 12.04 25.53
N LEU A 500 -11.56 12.94 26.41
CA LEU A 500 -11.57 12.70 27.86
C LEU A 500 -12.52 11.55 28.22
N VAL A 501 -13.75 11.59 27.72
CA VAL A 501 -14.75 10.53 27.95
C VAL A 501 -14.24 9.19 27.42
N ALA A 502 -13.67 9.15 26.21
CA ALA A 502 -13.13 7.93 25.64
C ALA A 502 -11.93 7.37 26.44
N ALA A 503 -11.04 8.24 26.93
CA ALA A 503 -9.86 7.83 27.70
C ALA A 503 -10.21 7.23 29.08
N VAL A 504 -11.26 7.75 29.73
CA VAL A 504 -11.75 7.25 31.01
C VAL A 504 -12.54 5.95 30.82
N ALA A 505 -13.41 5.89 29.80
CA ALA A 505 -14.12 4.66 29.45
C ALA A 505 -13.17 3.50 29.07
N ALA A 506 -12.04 3.78 28.41
CA ALA A 506 -11.03 2.77 28.09
C ALA A 506 -10.37 2.14 29.34
N GLN A 507 -10.45 2.83 30.48
CA GLN A 507 -9.97 2.35 31.78
C GLN A 507 -11.08 1.66 32.58
N HIS A 508 -12.25 1.43 31.97
CA HIS A 508 -13.46 0.89 32.62
C HIS A 508 -13.94 1.76 33.79
N ASP A 509 -13.76 3.08 33.66
CA ASP A 509 -14.14 4.06 34.66
C ASP A 509 -15.13 5.08 34.06
N GLU A 510 -15.75 5.90 34.92
CA GLU A 510 -16.68 6.96 34.53
C GLU A 510 -16.24 8.32 35.10
N ILE A 511 -16.23 9.35 34.24
CA ILE A 511 -15.90 10.72 34.67
C ILE A 511 -17.17 11.44 35.11
N GLY A 512 -17.15 12.02 36.32
CA GLY A 512 -18.25 12.84 36.81
C GLY A 512 -18.46 14.10 35.97
N PRO A 513 -19.69 14.64 35.87
CA PRO A 513 -19.98 15.82 35.03
C PRO A 513 -19.19 17.07 35.46
N ASP A 514 -19.00 17.28 36.76
CA ASP A 514 -18.27 18.43 37.29
C ASP A 514 -16.76 18.32 37.02
N GLU A 515 -16.18 17.13 37.22
CA GLU A 515 -14.77 16.84 36.92
C GLU A 515 -14.48 16.97 35.41
N LEU A 516 -15.41 16.51 34.57
CA LEU A 516 -15.32 16.68 33.13
C LEU A 516 -15.31 18.16 32.73
N GLU A 517 -16.22 18.97 33.29
CA GLU A 517 -16.31 20.40 32.97
C GLU A 517 -15.11 21.20 33.49
N GLU A 518 -14.60 20.87 34.68
CA GLU A 518 -13.37 21.45 35.23
C GLU A 518 -12.17 21.13 34.33
N THR A 519 -12.00 19.86 33.96
CA THR A 519 -10.90 19.43 33.08
C THR A 519 -11.01 20.07 31.70
N LEU A 520 -12.23 20.20 31.16
CA LEU A 520 -12.48 20.89 29.89
C LEU A 520 -12.10 22.36 29.96
N SER A 521 -12.51 23.04 31.03
CA SER A 521 -12.15 24.43 31.27
C SER A 521 -10.63 24.61 31.31
N LEU A 522 -9.92 23.77 32.06
CA LEU A 522 -8.46 23.81 32.17
C LEU A 522 -7.75 23.57 30.82
N ARG A 523 -8.27 22.67 29.98
CA ARG A 523 -7.63 22.29 28.71
C ARG A 523 -8.00 23.18 27.52
N THR A 524 -9.10 23.95 27.60
CA THR A 524 -9.60 24.74 26.46
C THR A 524 -9.68 26.24 26.72
N THR A 525 -9.40 26.69 27.94
CA THR A 525 -9.30 28.12 28.25
C THR A 525 -7.91 28.64 27.88
N PRO A 526 -7.81 29.72 27.06
CA PRO A 526 -6.53 30.36 26.75
C PRO A 526 -5.82 30.85 28.02
N GLY A 527 -4.55 30.52 28.17
CA GLY A 527 -3.73 30.96 29.28
C GLY A 527 -3.21 32.39 29.10
N GLN A 528 -2.22 32.78 29.92
CA GLN A 528 -1.61 34.10 29.83
C GLN A 528 -1.06 34.37 28.42
N ALA A 529 -1.42 35.53 27.86
CA ALA A 529 -0.90 36.00 26.58
C ALA A 529 0.62 36.22 26.67
N ILE A 530 1.33 35.78 25.64
CA ILE A 530 2.78 35.98 25.53
C ILE A 530 3.02 37.43 25.13
N GLU A 531 3.66 38.18 26.02
CA GLU A 531 4.08 39.55 25.73
C GLU A 531 5.14 39.56 24.62
N VAL A 532 4.85 40.33 23.56
CA VAL A 532 5.76 40.51 22.43
C VAL A 532 6.57 41.80 22.66
N PRO A 533 7.89 41.70 22.91
CA PRO A 533 8.72 42.87 23.13
C PRO A 533 8.94 43.65 21.81
N SER A 534 9.37 44.91 21.94
CA SER A 534 9.84 45.69 20.77
C SER A 534 11.07 45.01 20.15
N MET A 535 11.02 44.79 18.83
CA MET A 535 12.03 44.00 18.13
C MET A 535 13.33 44.78 17.85
N GLY A 536 13.25 46.10 17.77
CA GLY A 536 14.37 46.96 17.35
C GLY A 536 14.80 46.74 15.89
N PRO A 537 15.85 47.45 15.42
CA PRO A 537 16.39 47.31 14.06
C PRO A 537 17.22 46.02 13.90
N ALA A 538 17.21 45.47 12.68
CA ALA A 538 18.02 44.32 12.30
C ALA A 538 19.44 44.76 11.88
N ASP A 539 20.17 45.43 12.78
CA ASP A 539 21.55 45.84 12.48
C ASP A 539 22.49 44.62 12.37
N PRO A 540 23.66 44.74 11.69
CA PRO A 540 24.59 43.62 11.52
C PRO A 540 25.03 42.96 12.83
N ALA A 541 25.13 43.72 13.93
CA ALA A 541 25.52 43.18 15.23
C ALA A 541 24.38 42.37 15.88
N ALA A 542 23.12 42.81 15.75
CA ALA A 542 21.94 42.08 16.18
C ALA A 542 21.78 40.77 15.40
N VAL A 543 22.01 40.80 14.08
CA VAL A 543 22.01 39.59 13.24
C VAL A 543 23.10 38.61 13.67
N ALA A 544 24.32 39.08 13.96
CA ALA A 544 25.40 38.24 14.43
C ALA A 544 25.12 37.59 15.80
N ARG A 545 24.57 38.36 16.76
CA ARG A 545 24.11 37.82 18.05
C ARG A 545 22.98 36.79 17.86
N GLY A 546 22.06 37.09 16.96
CA GLY A 546 20.97 36.19 16.56
C GLY A 546 21.45 34.86 16.02
N LYS A 547 22.42 34.86 15.11
CA LYS A 547 23.03 33.62 14.59
C LYS A 547 23.66 32.79 15.71
N LYS A 548 24.38 33.43 16.63
CA LYS A 548 24.96 32.74 17.80
C LYS A 548 23.88 32.12 18.69
N ALA A 549 22.80 32.84 18.97
CA ALA A 549 21.67 32.33 19.74
C ALA A 549 20.96 31.16 19.03
N TYR A 550 20.74 31.28 17.72
CA TYR A 550 20.14 30.24 16.88
C TYR A 550 20.92 28.92 16.94
N LEU A 551 22.25 28.97 16.87
CA LEU A 551 23.11 27.79 17.02
C LEU A 551 23.08 27.24 18.46
N ALA A 552 23.18 28.11 19.46
CA ALA A 552 23.22 27.72 20.88
C ALA A 552 21.92 27.07 21.36
N LEU A 553 20.77 27.52 20.85
CA LEU A 553 19.46 26.93 21.14
C LEU A 553 19.20 25.63 20.36
N GLY A 554 20.11 25.22 19.48
CA GLY A 554 20.00 23.99 18.71
C GLY A 554 19.04 24.06 17.53
N CYS A 555 18.60 25.25 17.10
CA CYS A 555 17.68 25.41 15.96
C CYS A 555 18.25 24.81 14.67
N ALA A 556 19.58 24.89 14.50
CA ALA A 556 20.31 24.33 13.35
C ALA A 556 20.20 22.80 13.21
N LYS A 557 19.83 22.07 14.27
CA LYS A 557 19.64 20.61 14.18
C LYS A 557 18.53 20.20 13.21
N CYS A 558 17.54 21.07 13.02
CA CYS A 558 16.42 20.86 12.10
C CYS A 558 16.44 21.86 10.94
N HIS A 559 16.78 23.12 11.22
CA HIS A 559 16.75 24.19 10.21
C HIS A 559 18.10 24.38 9.49
N GLY A 560 19.13 23.61 9.81
CA GLY A 560 20.49 23.78 9.26
C GLY A 560 21.20 25.03 9.77
N GLU A 561 22.52 25.11 9.59
CA GLU A 561 23.28 26.29 10.04
C GLU A 561 22.96 27.55 9.22
N ASP A 562 22.55 27.38 7.96
CA ASP A 562 22.19 28.42 7.01
C ASP A 562 20.68 28.71 6.94
N GLY A 563 19.86 27.95 7.67
CA GLY A 563 18.41 28.12 7.72
C GLY A 563 17.63 27.38 6.63
N ARG A 564 18.27 26.60 5.73
CA ARG A 564 17.59 25.89 4.64
C ARG A 564 16.95 24.56 5.03
N GLY A 565 17.23 24.05 6.22
CA GLY A 565 16.76 22.74 6.71
C GLY A 565 17.82 21.64 6.58
N THR A 566 17.82 20.69 7.53
CA THR A 566 18.67 19.48 7.52
C THR A 566 17.82 18.23 7.32
N GLY A 567 18.17 17.42 6.31
CA GLY A 567 17.39 16.28 5.80
C GLY A 567 17.45 14.99 6.62
N ASP A 568 18.17 15.01 7.74
CA ASP A 568 18.70 13.78 8.33
C ASP A 568 17.82 13.20 9.43
N VAL A 569 16.81 13.95 9.90
CA VAL A 569 15.90 13.52 10.97
C VAL A 569 14.46 13.46 10.45
N PRO A 570 13.79 12.29 10.52
CA PRO A 570 12.39 12.20 10.16
C PRO A 570 11.53 12.93 11.20
N LEU A 571 10.95 14.06 10.80
CA LEU A 571 10.06 14.87 11.62
C LEU A 571 8.60 14.58 11.29
N LEU A 572 7.81 14.19 12.30
CA LEU A 572 6.39 13.86 12.18
C LEU A 572 5.53 14.77 13.07
N ASP A 573 4.34 15.14 12.62
CA ASP A 573 3.35 15.81 13.47
C ASP A 573 2.62 14.83 14.40
N GLU A 574 1.73 15.35 15.24
CA GLU A 574 0.97 14.54 16.22
C GLU A 574 0.08 13.45 15.58
N LYS A 575 -0.22 13.55 14.28
CA LYS A 575 -0.93 12.53 13.48
C LYS A 575 0.01 11.57 12.74
N GLY A 576 1.33 11.69 12.93
CA GLY A 576 2.31 10.88 12.24
C GLY A 576 2.53 11.28 10.78
N ASN A 577 2.06 12.46 10.36
CA ASN A 577 2.32 12.97 9.00
C ASN A 577 3.69 13.66 8.94
N PRO A 578 4.40 13.60 7.79
CA PRO A 578 5.64 14.33 7.62
C PRO A 578 5.48 15.82 7.90
N CYS A 579 6.31 16.36 8.78
CA CYS A 579 6.31 17.76 9.18
C CYS A 579 7.72 18.33 9.06
N LEU A 580 8.09 18.72 7.84
CA LEU A 580 9.41 19.26 7.54
C LEU A 580 9.70 20.56 8.30
N PRO A 581 10.98 20.78 8.69
CA PRO A 581 11.40 22.10 9.14
C PRO A 581 11.27 23.06 7.96
N ARG A 582 10.85 24.29 8.26
CA ARG A 582 10.69 25.35 7.27
C ARG A 582 12.07 25.78 6.74
N ASP A 583 12.24 25.89 5.42
CA ASP A 583 13.36 26.64 4.81
C ASP A 583 13.16 28.13 5.15
N LEU A 584 13.93 28.62 6.10
CA LEU A 584 13.84 29.99 6.62
C LEU A 584 14.33 31.04 5.60
N VAL A 585 15.07 30.61 4.58
CA VAL A 585 15.56 31.47 3.49
C VAL A 585 14.46 31.67 2.46
N SER A 586 13.96 30.57 1.89
CA SER A 586 13.15 30.60 0.66
C SER A 586 11.65 30.43 0.88
N ASP A 587 11.22 29.71 1.92
CA ASP A 587 9.79 29.43 2.10
C ASP A 587 9.07 30.56 2.87
N PRO A 588 7.74 30.68 2.70
CA PRO A 588 6.94 31.60 3.51
C PRO A 588 6.80 31.12 4.96
N PHE A 589 6.95 32.04 5.92
CA PHE A 589 6.70 31.78 7.33
C PHE A 589 5.22 31.47 7.58
N LYS A 590 4.92 30.34 8.24
CA LYS A 590 3.56 29.80 8.40
C LYS A 590 2.65 30.70 9.26
N GLY A 591 3.25 31.56 10.08
CA GLY A 591 2.57 32.62 10.85
C GLY A 591 2.76 34.01 10.26
N GLY A 592 3.18 34.16 8.99
CA GLY A 592 3.54 35.46 8.41
C GLY A 592 4.98 35.90 8.71
N GLY A 593 5.52 36.81 7.89
CA GLY A 593 6.88 37.32 8.01
C GLY A 593 7.08 38.45 9.01
N GLU A 594 6.01 38.89 9.67
CA GLU A 594 6.08 39.96 10.66
C GLU A 594 6.91 39.54 11.88
N PRO A 595 7.79 40.41 12.41
CA PRO A 595 8.67 40.09 13.53
C PRO A 595 7.94 39.51 14.75
N ALA A 596 6.80 40.11 15.11
CA ALA A 596 5.95 39.66 16.22
C ALA A 596 5.45 38.23 16.00
N ALA A 597 5.10 37.88 14.77
CA ALA A 597 4.59 36.56 14.46
C ALA A 597 5.68 35.48 14.49
N ILE A 598 6.87 35.80 13.97
CA ILE A 598 8.04 34.91 14.07
C ILE A 598 8.41 34.70 15.54
N PHE A 599 8.42 35.76 16.35
CA PHE A 599 8.67 35.67 17.79
C PHE A 599 7.70 34.72 18.48
N LEU A 600 6.39 34.82 18.20
CA LEU A 600 5.39 33.91 18.77
C LEU A 600 5.60 32.46 18.33
N ARG A 601 6.03 32.20 17.07
CA ARG A 601 6.33 30.83 16.61
C ARG A 601 7.53 30.22 17.33
N ILE A 602 8.53 31.02 17.68
CA ILE A 602 9.71 30.54 18.41
C ILE A 602 9.39 30.40 19.90
N ARG A 603 8.73 31.41 20.49
CA ARG A 603 8.47 31.44 21.93
C ARG A 603 7.40 30.45 22.35
N ALA A 604 6.26 30.41 21.67
CA ALA A 604 5.18 29.45 21.94
C ALA A 604 5.45 28.09 21.27
N GLY A 605 6.34 28.04 20.29
CA GLY A 605 6.50 26.88 19.42
C GLY A 605 5.38 26.79 18.37
N MET A 606 5.27 25.61 17.77
CA MET A 606 4.12 25.24 16.94
C MET A 606 3.52 23.95 17.47
N PRO A 607 2.51 24.03 18.36
CA PRO A 607 1.88 22.86 18.98
C PRO A 607 1.45 21.81 17.94
N GLY A 608 1.58 20.54 18.31
CA GLY A 608 1.31 19.41 17.42
C GLY A 608 2.38 19.16 16.36
N THR A 609 3.50 19.89 16.37
CA THR A 609 4.64 19.68 15.47
C THR A 609 5.94 19.49 16.25
N PRO A 610 7.03 19.03 15.60
CA PRO A 610 8.35 18.95 16.23
C PRO A 610 9.01 20.29 16.56
N HIS A 611 8.41 21.44 16.22
CA HIS A 611 8.98 22.76 16.52
C HIS A 611 8.65 23.16 17.98
N PRO A 612 9.61 23.04 18.92
CA PRO A 612 9.34 23.24 20.33
C PRO A 612 9.10 24.71 20.67
N GLY A 613 8.46 24.96 21.81
CA GLY A 613 8.39 26.28 22.40
C GLY A 613 9.62 26.61 23.24
N CYS A 614 10.03 27.87 23.23
CA CYS A 614 11.16 28.39 23.99
C CYS A 614 10.70 29.37 25.09
N LEU A 615 9.66 29.01 25.86
CA LEU A 615 9.08 29.86 26.91
C LEU A 615 10.09 30.21 28.01
N GLN A 616 10.96 29.25 28.34
CA GLN A 616 12.04 29.35 29.33
C GLN A 616 13.22 30.22 28.89
N VAL A 617 13.33 30.52 27.59
CA VAL A 617 14.41 31.35 27.06
C VAL A 617 14.08 32.83 27.28
N PRO A 618 15.04 33.68 27.72
CA PRO A 618 14.77 35.11 27.89
C PRO A 618 14.25 35.77 26.60
N PRO A 619 13.19 36.61 26.66
CA PRO A 619 12.58 37.23 25.47
C PRO A 619 13.58 37.96 24.57
N ARG A 620 14.57 38.66 25.16
CA ARG A 620 15.62 39.37 24.42
C ARG A 620 16.42 38.43 23.50
N GLN A 621 16.73 37.22 23.95
CA GLN A 621 17.47 36.26 23.14
C GLN A 621 16.64 35.74 21.97
N ILE A 622 15.32 35.59 22.15
CA ILE A 622 14.40 35.23 21.05
C ILE A 622 14.31 36.36 20.03
N VAL A 623 14.26 37.63 20.47
CA VAL A 623 14.32 38.79 19.56
C VAL A 623 15.57 38.73 18.68
N GLU A 624 16.73 38.40 19.23
CA GLU A 624 17.97 38.25 18.45
C GLU A 624 17.83 37.15 17.39
N VAL A 625 17.25 35.99 17.73
CA VAL A 625 16.99 34.91 16.75
C VAL A 625 16.03 35.39 15.65
N VAL A 626 14.97 36.13 16.00
CA VAL A 626 14.04 36.70 15.01
C VAL A 626 14.78 37.60 14.02
N GLN A 627 15.71 38.44 14.48
CA GLN A 627 16.49 39.30 13.58
C GLN A 627 17.37 38.48 12.62
N TYR A 628 17.98 37.39 13.11
CA TYR A 628 18.72 36.48 12.23
C TYR A 628 17.81 35.82 11.18
N CYS A 629 16.67 35.25 11.59
CA CYS A 629 15.72 34.62 10.67
C CYS A 629 15.22 35.60 9.58
N ARG A 630 15.00 36.86 9.94
CA ARG A 630 14.60 37.91 8.98
C ARG A 630 15.73 38.31 8.03
N ALA A 631 16.97 38.34 8.52
CA ALA A 631 18.12 38.73 7.71
C ALA A 631 18.49 37.67 6.66
N ILE A 632 18.25 36.39 6.93
CA ILE A 632 18.51 35.30 5.97
C ILE A 632 17.34 35.05 5.01
N ALA A 633 16.15 35.54 5.34
CA ALA A 633 14.95 35.41 4.51
C ALA A 633 15.09 36.21 3.20
N GLN A 634 14.82 35.55 2.07
CA GLN A 634 14.91 36.17 0.72
C GLN A 634 13.53 36.31 0.06
N GLU A 635 13.43 37.23 -0.89
CA GLU A 635 12.27 37.39 -1.77
C GLU A 635 12.67 37.15 -3.25
N PRO A 636 11.77 36.63 -4.10
CA PRO A 636 10.42 36.18 -3.77
C PRO A 636 10.39 34.85 -3.01
N LYS A 637 9.41 34.68 -2.13
CA LYS A 637 9.16 33.38 -1.48
C LYS A 637 8.83 32.28 -2.50
N ARG A 638 9.33 31.08 -2.21
CA ARG A 638 9.07 29.84 -2.95
C ARG A 638 7.60 29.46 -2.81
N ALA A 639 6.93 29.29 -3.95
CA ALA A 639 5.57 28.79 -4.04
C ALA A 639 5.58 27.35 -4.56
N LEU A 640 5.18 26.42 -3.70
CA LEU A 640 5.09 25.01 -4.07
C LEU A 640 3.64 24.60 -4.31
N THR A 641 3.43 23.67 -5.23
CA THR A 641 2.16 22.93 -5.37
C THR A 641 2.00 21.91 -4.23
N ASN A 642 0.78 21.37 -4.05
CA ASN A 642 0.56 20.26 -3.11
C ASN A 642 1.46 19.06 -3.44
N TYR A 643 1.62 18.75 -4.72
CA TYR A 643 2.46 17.65 -5.18
C TYR A 643 3.94 17.86 -4.83
N GLN A 644 4.50 19.04 -5.14
CA GLN A 644 5.89 19.34 -4.80
C GLN A 644 6.15 19.26 -3.29
N ARG A 645 5.27 19.82 -2.46
CA ARG A 645 5.40 19.70 -1.00
C ARG A 645 5.36 18.24 -0.52
N MET A 646 4.49 17.42 -1.11
CA MET A 646 4.40 16.00 -0.78
C MET A 646 5.68 15.25 -1.18
N ILE A 647 6.22 15.50 -2.38
CA ILE A 647 7.44 14.86 -2.87
C ILE A 647 8.64 15.25 -2.02
N GLU A 648 8.78 16.54 -1.68
CA GLU A 648 9.83 16.99 -0.74
C GLU A 648 9.68 16.26 0.59
N ALA A 649 8.48 16.21 1.18
CA ALA A 649 8.24 15.47 2.42
C ALA A 649 8.53 13.96 2.33
N ALA A 650 8.24 13.33 1.18
CA ALA A 650 8.45 11.90 0.96
C ALA A 650 9.92 11.54 0.71
N ALA A 651 10.68 12.42 0.05
CA ALA A 651 12.12 12.25 -0.15
C ALA A 651 12.86 12.20 1.20
N TRP A 652 12.44 13.00 2.18
CA TRP A 652 13.08 13.09 3.49
C TRP A 652 12.83 11.86 4.36
N GLN A 653 11.68 11.18 4.19
CA GLN A 653 11.43 9.89 4.84
C GLN A 653 12.34 8.77 4.34
N ARG A 654 12.87 8.87 3.11
CA ARG A 654 13.84 7.91 2.57
C ARG A 654 15.26 8.14 3.10
N ILE A 655 15.61 9.39 3.45
CA ILE A 655 16.93 9.78 3.97
C ILE A 655 17.04 9.54 5.47
N GLY A 656 15.95 9.74 6.22
CA GLY A 656 15.88 9.55 7.67
C GLY A 656 15.57 8.11 8.14
N GLN A 657 15.50 7.12 7.24
CA GLN A 657 15.59 5.73 7.67
C GLN A 657 17.07 5.44 7.89
N PRO A 658 17.52 5.18 9.14
CA PRO A 658 18.84 4.64 9.31
C PRO A 658 18.93 3.36 8.48
N ALA A 659 20.07 3.13 7.84
CA ALA A 659 20.49 1.81 7.38
C ALA A 659 20.75 0.86 8.57
N THR A 660 19.96 0.96 9.65
CA THR A 660 19.95 -0.02 10.73
C THR A 660 19.14 -1.20 10.22
N GLY A 661 19.85 -2.31 10.00
CA GLY A 661 19.39 -3.56 9.42
C GLY A 661 18.27 -4.26 10.19
N ASP A 662 17.10 -3.64 10.33
CA ASP A 662 15.90 -4.27 10.89
C ASP A 662 14.61 -3.73 10.24
N ALA A 663 14.42 -2.40 10.17
CA ALA A 663 13.24 -1.82 9.49
C ALA A 663 13.35 -1.79 7.95
N GLY A 664 14.58 -1.68 7.43
CA GLY A 664 14.87 -1.86 6.01
C GLY A 664 14.64 -3.29 5.55
N GLN A 665 14.65 -4.28 6.45
CA GLN A 665 14.42 -5.69 6.14
C GLN A 665 12.93 -6.00 5.98
N THR A 666 12.04 -5.35 6.75
CA THR A 666 10.59 -5.52 6.53
C THR A 666 10.13 -4.86 5.23
N VAL A 667 10.71 -3.71 4.86
CA VAL A 667 10.45 -3.06 3.56
C VAL A 667 11.16 -3.79 2.42
N ARG A 668 12.32 -4.45 2.63
CA ARG A 668 12.99 -5.32 1.64
C ARG A 668 12.28 -6.66 1.45
N ALA A 669 11.76 -7.28 2.51
CA ALA A 669 10.93 -8.48 2.45
C ALA A 669 9.54 -8.18 1.86
N GLN A 670 8.95 -7.03 2.22
CA GLN A 670 7.76 -6.52 1.55
C GLN A 670 8.03 -6.06 0.13
N ALA A 671 9.21 -5.55 -0.22
CA ALA A 671 9.58 -5.24 -1.60
C ALA A 671 9.79 -6.51 -2.41
N LEU A 672 10.26 -7.62 -1.82
CA LEU A 672 10.32 -8.91 -2.52
C LEU A 672 8.95 -9.59 -2.66
N CYS A 673 8.02 -9.36 -1.71
CA CYS A 673 6.62 -9.78 -1.85
C CYS A 673 5.76 -8.81 -2.69
N ALA A 674 6.07 -7.53 -2.72
CA ALA A 674 5.33 -6.49 -3.44
C ALA A 674 5.88 -6.23 -4.84
N ALA A 675 7.16 -6.47 -5.11
CA ALA A 675 7.72 -6.40 -6.46
C ALA A 675 7.14 -7.47 -7.38
N GLN A 676 6.57 -8.56 -6.85
CA GLN A 676 5.92 -9.59 -7.66
C GLN A 676 4.40 -9.40 -7.84
N VAL A 677 3.86 -8.27 -7.35
CA VAL A 677 2.45 -7.88 -7.52
C VAL A 677 2.30 -6.42 -8.00
N ARG A 678 3.38 -5.64 -8.04
CA ARG A 678 3.35 -4.28 -8.58
C ARG A 678 3.45 -4.22 -10.10
#